data_AF-A0A2J7REH0-F1
#
_entry.id   AF-A0A2J7REH0-F1
#
_cell.length_a   1.000
_cell.length_b   1.000
_cell.length_c   1.000
_cell.angle_alpha   90.00
_cell.angle_beta   90.00
_cell.angle_gamma   90.00
#
_symmetry.space_group_name_H-M   'P 1'
#
loop_
_entity.id
_entity.type
_entity.pdbx_description
1 polymer ?
#
loop_
_entity_poly.entity_id
_entity_poly.type
_entity_poly.pdbx_seq_one_letter_code
_entity_poly.pdbx_strand_id
1 'polypeptide(L)'
;MWCESPRISDCEVIVEEAAEVNESHLVASLTHHCEHLILIGDHKQLRPSPAVYRLARDFNFDISLFERMLKNKMHCEVLKVQHRMRPEIAELIVPAIYPGLLNHNSVLQYESVRGMLKSVFFITHNHAEEEVEDISSHRNTHEGDFLIALCRYLVMQGYSPSRITILATYSGQMFYLRSVQKKYSMLEKVKIMVVDNFQGEENDIILLSLVRSNREAKIGFLSVENRVCVALSRAKMGFYIIGNMDNLTRSSKIWPKIKETLKKQQALGTDLTLRCQVHPSVFTRVCTAADFHKVPEGGCSQVCGAELPCGHKCKRVCHVQDRDHGDILCFDLCERIPENCKLQHKCRKLCSEKCGNCKTPVPRTLRCGHTMDLHCYIDAEEYKCPVKVECELIDCGHKVRKPCHMDTDLIRCSYPCEDRLPCGHSCTLRCHKKDDPDHLQYQCHKPCTRKNANCREDHTCPKLCYEECGDCSVLVEKILPDCGHTERMLCYMDPETYCCMRKCSKMLPCEHPCRNVCSARCGNCQVQVIKQLVSCGHPLQVKCCEQPDPDQCKSPCKRTLPCGHKCTAVCSDACTKKCLELIPSAVRPLCGHLVYIPCHMQKELLTPDSQELLSRCQMPCGVLLNCNHRCVGTCRGCMQGRIHEACKEKCGRILVCGHSCNIPCAESCPPCNRKCTYSCRHSKCSRTCGQPCIQCK
;
A
#
# COMPACT_ATOMS: atom_id res chain seq x y z
N MET A 1 -23.22 -38.26 58.33
CA MET A 1 -22.27 -37.19 58.69
C MET A 1 -22.70 -35.93 57.98
N TRP A 2 -23.55 -35.15 58.64
CA TRP A 2 -23.83 -33.77 58.23
C TRP A 2 -22.61 -32.96 58.69
N CYS A 3 -21.92 -32.29 57.77
CA CYS A 3 -20.92 -31.30 58.16
C CYS A 3 -21.64 -30.23 58.97
N GLU A 4 -21.33 -30.12 60.26
CA GLU A 4 -21.62 -28.94 61.05
C GLU A 4 -20.88 -27.76 60.39
N SER A 5 -21.62 -26.93 59.67
CA SER A 5 -21.14 -25.63 59.24
C SER A 5 -20.96 -24.73 60.48
N PRO A 6 -20.02 -23.78 60.49
CA PRO A 6 -19.77 -22.92 61.64
C PRO A 6 -21.07 -22.20 62.04
N ARG A 7 -21.40 -22.19 63.33
CA ARG A 7 -22.48 -21.35 63.87
C ARG A 7 -22.08 -19.90 63.66
N ILE A 8 -22.59 -19.28 62.61
CA ILE A 8 -22.57 -17.82 62.46
C ILE A 8 -23.64 -17.31 63.43
N SER A 9 -23.23 -17.06 64.67
CA SER A 9 -24.03 -16.29 65.63
C SER A 9 -24.05 -14.84 65.13
N ASP A 10 -25.26 -14.37 64.84
CA ASP A 10 -25.59 -13.02 64.36
C ASP A 10 -25.19 -12.78 62.90
N CYS A 11 -26.13 -13.06 61.99
CA CYS A 11 -25.93 -12.87 60.55
C CYS A 11 -26.61 -11.57 60.10
N GLU A 12 -25.80 -10.56 59.80
CA GLU A 12 -26.25 -9.38 59.06
C GLU A 12 -26.20 -9.68 57.55
N VAL A 13 -27.34 -9.56 56.87
CA VAL A 13 -27.45 -9.86 55.44
C VAL A 13 -27.65 -8.56 54.66
N ILE A 14 -26.72 -8.27 53.76
CA ILE A 14 -26.81 -7.15 52.82
C ILE A 14 -27.06 -7.72 51.43
N VAL A 15 -28.12 -7.26 50.78
CA VAL A 15 -28.47 -7.65 49.41
C VAL A 15 -28.41 -6.41 48.52
N GLU A 16 -27.40 -6.37 47.65
CA GLU A 16 -27.30 -5.40 46.57
C GLU A 16 -28.16 -5.82 45.37
N GLU A 17 -28.63 -4.83 44.59
CA GLU A 17 -29.57 -5.04 43.47
C GLU A 17 -30.82 -5.84 43.87
N ALA A 18 -31.30 -5.68 45.10
CA ALA A 18 -32.42 -6.41 45.68
C ALA A 18 -33.73 -6.26 44.89
N ALA A 19 -33.84 -5.22 44.06
CA ALA A 19 -34.97 -5.00 43.18
C ALA A 19 -35.04 -6.01 42.00
N GLU A 20 -33.91 -6.60 41.60
CA GLU A 20 -33.78 -7.58 40.51
C GLU A 20 -33.84 -9.03 41.02
N VAL A 21 -33.68 -9.26 42.32
CA VAL A 21 -33.65 -10.60 42.90
C VAL A 21 -35.08 -11.13 43.10
N ASN A 22 -35.32 -12.37 42.67
CA ASN A 22 -36.56 -13.09 42.95
C ASN A 22 -36.79 -13.17 44.45
N GLU A 23 -37.99 -12.84 44.90
CA GLU A 23 -38.36 -12.92 46.32
C GLU A 23 -38.06 -14.31 46.91
N SER A 24 -38.38 -15.38 46.18
CA SER A 24 -38.14 -16.76 46.62
C SER A 24 -36.67 -17.06 46.87
N HIS A 25 -35.77 -16.54 46.03
CA HIS A 25 -34.33 -16.72 46.20
C HIS A 25 -33.81 -15.98 47.43
N LEU A 26 -34.31 -14.77 47.65
CA LEU A 26 -33.93 -13.97 48.81
C LEU A 26 -34.40 -14.65 50.09
N VAL A 27 -35.69 -15.02 50.18
CA VAL A 27 -36.26 -15.70 51.35
C VAL A 27 -35.55 -17.02 51.66
N ALA A 28 -35.22 -17.82 50.63
CA ALA A 28 -34.48 -19.07 50.81
C ALA A 28 -33.05 -18.86 51.32
N SER A 29 -32.47 -17.69 51.10
CA SER A 29 -31.12 -17.34 51.56
C SER A 29 -31.10 -16.82 53.01
N LEU A 30 -32.26 -16.44 53.56
CA LEU A 30 -32.37 -15.98 54.94
C LEU A 30 -32.40 -17.19 55.89
N THR A 31 -31.48 -17.22 56.84
CA THR A 31 -31.44 -18.25 57.88
C THR A 31 -32.23 -17.79 59.11
N HIS A 32 -32.55 -18.73 60.01
CA HIS A 32 -33.17 -18.42 61.31
C HIS A 32 -32.28 -17.60 62.25
N HIS A 33 -31.01 -17.36 61.88
CA HIS A 33 -30.05 -16.51 62.59
C HIS A 33 -29.91 -15.10 61.98
N CYS A 34 -30.69 -14.77 60.94
CA CYS A 34 -30.65 -13.43 60.33
C CYS A 34 -31.37 -12.42 61.24
N GLU A 35 -30.61 -11.52 61.85
CA GLU A 35 -31.16 -10.48 62.73
C GLU A 35 -31.40 -9.16 61.97
N HIS A 36 -30.47 -8.80 61.08
CA HIS A 36 -30.54 -7.57 60.28
C HIS A 36 -30.54 -7.89 58.77
N LEU A 37 -31.51 -7.34 58.04
CA LEU A 37 -31.60 -7.45 56.58
C LEU A 37 -31.59 -6.04 55.95
N ILE A 38 -30.57 -5.77 55.13
CA ILE A 38 -30.42 -4.51 54.40
C ILE A 38 -30.62 -4.80 52.91
N LEU A 39 -31.67 -4.21 52.33
CA LEU A 39 -31.99 -4.34 50.91
C LEU A 39 -31.66 -3.05 50.17
N ILE A 40 -30.71 -3.12 49.24
CA ILE A 40 -30.29 -1.99 48.41
C ILE A 40 -30.73 -2.29 46.98
N GLY A 41 -31.54 -1.43 46.39
CA GLY A 41 -32.01 -1.63 45.02
C GLY A 41 -32.86 -0.50 44.48
N ASP A 42 -33.23 -0.61 43.21
CA ASP A 42 -34.05 0.38 42.51
C ASP A 42 -35.22 -0.28 41.78
N HIS A 43 -36.41 -0.20 42.38
CA HIS A 43 -37.65 -0.74 41.82
C HIS A 43 -38.11 -0.08 40.51
N LYS A 44 -37.47 1.03 40.08
CA LYS A 44 -37.70 1.67 38.78
C LYS A 44 -36.76 1.15 37.67
N GLN A 45 -35.76 0.33 38.01
CA GLN A 45 -34.89 -0.40 37.07
C GLN A 45 -35.37 -1.84 36.87
N LEU A 46 -34.53 -2.79 36.42
CA LEU A 46 -34.99 -4.13 36.07
C LEU A 46 -35.63 -4.87 37.25
N ARG A 47 -36.67 -5.62 36.93
CA ARG A 47 -37.34 -6.57 37.84
C ARG A 47 -36.79 -7.98 37.62
N PRO A 48 -36.97 -8.88 38.60
CA PRO A 48 -36.68 -10.28 38.40
C PRO A 48 -37.40 -10.85 37.18
N SER A 49 -36.69 -11.67 36.41
CA SER A 49 -37.26 -12.39 35.27
C SER A 49 -37.55 -13.85 35.65
N PRO A 50 -38.82 -14.24 35.82
CA PRO A 50 -39.15 -15.64 36.04
C PRO A 50 -38.96 -16.45 34.75
N ALA A 51 -38.48 -17.69 34.88
CA ALA A 51 -38.27 -18.59 33.74
C ALA A 51 -39.54 -18.84 32.90
N VAL A 52 -40.71 -18.71 33.51
CA VAL A 52 -42.02 -18.87 32.86
C VAL A 52 -42.76 -17.54 32.89
N TYR A 53 -42.96 -16.93 31.72
CA TYR A 53 -43.65 -15.65 31.57
C TYR A 53 -45.05 -15.59 32.22
N ARG A 54 -45.80 -16.71 32.17
CA ARG A 54 -47.12 -16.79 32.82
C ARG A 54 -47.07 -16.55 34.33
N LEU A 55 -45.96 -16.91 34.98
CA LEU A 55 -45.80 -16.67 36.43
C LEU A 55 -45.68 -15.18 36.76
N ALA A 56 -44.98 -14.39 35.92
CA ALA A 56 -45.00 -12.93 36.05
C ALA A 56 -46.42 -12.40 35.79
N ARG A 57 -47.02 -12.76 34.66
CA ARG A 57 -48.30 -12.17 34.22
C ARG A 57 -49.48 -12.50 35.14
N ASP A 58 -49.62 -13.75 35.55
CA ASP A 58 -50.82 -14.25 36.24
C ASP A 58 -50.64 -14.24 37.77
N PHE A 59 -49.40 -14.30 38.26
CA PHE A 59 -49.09 -14.45 39.69
C PHE A 59 -48.13 -13.40 40.25
N ASN A 60 -47.68 -12.43 39.43
CA ASN A 60 -46.75 -11.36 39.81
C ASN A 60 -45.41 -11.83 40.41
N PHE A 61 -44.89 -12.98 39.94
CA PHE A 61 -43.59 -13.51 40.38
C PHE A 61 -42.38 -12.65 39.94
N ASP A 62 -42.61 -11.61 39.14
CA ASP A 62 -41.63 -10.58 38.78
C ASP A 62 -41.54 -9.44 39.81
N ILE A 63 -42.32 -9.47 40.89
CA ILE A 63 -42.19 -8.51 42.00
C ILE A 63 -41.13 -9.02 42.98
N SER A 64 -40.06 -8.26 43.18
CA SER A 64 -39.04 -8.56 44.19
C SER A 64 -39.54 -8.27 45.61
N LEU A 65 -38.88 -8.86 46.61
CA LEU A 65 -39.16 -8.57 48.01
C LEU A 65 -39.05 -7.07 48.31
N PHE A 66 -38.04 -6.41 47.72
CA PHE A 66 -37.81 -4.98 47.83
C PHE A 66 -39.01 -4.17 47.32
N GLU A 67 -39.46 -4.43 46.09
CA GLU A 67 -40.62 -3.73 45.52
C GLU A 67 -41.90 -3.99 46.33
N ARG A 68 -42.08 -5.22 46.84
CA ARG A 68 -43.22 -5.56 47.69
C ARG A 68 -43.20 -4.80 49.02
N MET A 69 -42.04 -4.67 49.67
CA MET A 69 -41.91 -3.90 50.90
C MET A 69 -42.27 -2.42 50.68
N LEU A 70 -41.84 -1.82 49.56
CA LEU A 70 -42.23 -0.45 49.20
C LEU A 70 -43.73 -0.30 48.98
N LYS A 71 -44.37 -1.26 48.29
CA LYS A 71 -45.83 -1.27 48.09
C LYS A 71 -46.59 -1.37 49.42
N ASN A 72 -46.01 -2.06 50.41
CA ASN A 72 -46.53 -2.15 51.77
C ASN A 72 -46.20 -0.92 52.64
N LYS A 73 -45.67 0.16 52.05
CA LYS A 73 -45.33 1.42 52.72
C LYS A 73 -44.29 1.27 53.83
N MET A 74 -43.40 0.29 53.70
CA MET A 74 -42.20 0.23 54.52
C MET A 74 -41.35 1.47 54.29
N HIS A 75 -40.66 1.90 55.36
CA HIS A 75 -39.72 3.01 55.28
C HIS A 75 -38.58 2.67 54.30
N CYS A 76 -38.26 3.61 53.41
CA CYS A 76 -37.16 3.48 52.46
C CYS A 76 -36.45 4.81 52.33
N GLU A 77 -35.15 4.81 52.61
CA GLU A 77 -34.29 5.96 52.34
C GLU A 77 -33.94 6.01 50.85
N VAL A 78 -34.03 7.19 50.24
CA VAL A 78 -33.75 7.39 48.82
C VAL A 78 -32.55 8.31 48.64
N LEU A 79 -31.52 7.81 47.95
CA LEU A 79 -30.37 8.63 47.55
C LEU A 79 -30.78 9.55 46.39
N LYS A 80 -30.83 10.86 46.64
CA LYS A 80 -31.36 11.85 45.69
C LYS A 80 -30.32 12.50 44.79
N VAL A 81 -29.03 12.28 45.01
CA VAL A 81 -27.94 12.95 44.29
C VAL A 81 -27.22 11.96 43.38
N GLN A 82 -27.14 12.25 42.08
CA GLN A 82 -26.46 11.41 41.09
C GLN A 82 -25.08 11.96 40.74
N HIS A 83 -24.11 11.05 40.56
CA HIS A 83 -22.69 11.36 40.30
C HIS A 83 -22.18 10.81 38.95
N ARG A 84 -23.06 10.22 38.13
CA ARG A 84 -22.70 9.47 36.92
C ARG A 84 -22.83 10.32 35.66
N MET A 85 -24.03 10.83 35.41
CA MET A 85 -24.48 11.32 34.12
C MET A 85 -24.33 12.83 34.04
N ARG A 86 -24.00 13.35 32.86
CA ARG A 86 -24.18 14.78 32.57
C ARG A 86 -25.65 15.21 32.77
N PRO A 87 -25.91 16.48 33.15
CA PRO A 87 -27.27 17.00 33.32
C PRO A 87 -28.18 16.77 32.12
N GLU A 88 -27.66 16.92 30.90
CA GLU A 88 -28.45 16.75 29.68
C GLU A 88 -28.94 15.30 29.48
N ILE A 89 -28.16 14.32 29.97
CA ILE A 89 -28.54 12.90 29.96
C ILE A 89 -29.55 12.64 31.10
N ALA A 90 -29.30 13.17 32.30
CA ALA A 90 -30.17 13.00 33.45
C ALA A 90 -31.58 13.59 33.22
N GLU A 91 -31.69 14.69 32.48
CA GLU A 91 -32.98 15.29 32.07
C GLU A 91 -33.85 14.33 31.25
N LEU A 92 -33.29 13.31 30.59
CA LEU A 92 -34.10 12.32 29.87
C LEU A 92 -34.92 11.43 30.82
N ILE A 93 -34.43 11.22 32.05
CA ILE A 93 -35.08 10.39 33.07
C ILE A 93 -35.75 11.23 34.18
N VAL A 94 -35.46 12.53 34.28
CA VAL A 94 -36.03 13.47 35.25
C VAL A 94 -36.86 14.54 34.55
N PRO A 95 -38.16 14.73 34.84
CA PRO A 95 -38.97 14.05 35.86
C PRO A 95 -39.72 12.81 35.34
N ALA A 96 -39.37 12.32 34.15
CA ALA A 96 -40.15 11.30 33.44
C ALA A 96 -40.28 9.97 34.23
N ILE A 97 -39.20 9.55 34.90
CA ILE A 97 -39.08 8.32 35.70
C ILE A 97 -38.87 8.68 37.17
N TYR A 98 -37.92 9.57 37.44
CA TYR A 98 -37.57 10.01 38.80
C TYR A 98 -38.01 11.45 39.01
N PRO A 99 -38.92 11.72 39.96
CA PRO A 99 -39.48 13.07 40.16
C PRO A 99 -38.49 14.07 40.78
N GLY A 100 -37.40 13.62 41.43
CA GLY A 100 -36.52 14.50 42.20
C GLY A 100 -35.10 13.98 42.36
N LEU A 101 -34.41 13.72 41.24
CA LEU A 101 -32.99 13.36 41.21
C LEU A 101 -32.15 14.61 40.88
N LEU A 102 -31.20 14.93 41.76
CA LEU A 102 -30.32 16.10 41.69
C LEU A 102 -28.95 15.73 41.12
N ASN A 103 -28.31 16.67 40.44
CA ASN A 103 -26.98 16.48 39.86
C ASN A 103 -25.89 16.94 40.85
N HIS A 104 -24.90 16.10 41.13
CA HIS A 104 -23.72 16.50 41.88
C HIS A 104 -22.82 17.45 41.06
N ASN A 105 -22.04 18.32 41.72
CA ASN A 105 -21.16 19.27 41.03
C ASN A 105 -20.09 18.58 40.14
N SER A 106 -19.69 17.34 40.46
CA SER A 106 -18.72 16.58 39.67
C SER A 106 -19.16 16.33 38.23
N VAL A 107 -20.47 16.15 37.98
CA VAL A 107 -20.97 15.87 36.63
C VAL A 107 -21.09 17.10 35.75
N LEU A 108 -21.02 18.30 36.34
CA LEU A 108 -21.03 19.58 35.63
C LEU A 108 -19.67 19.89 34.97
N GLN A 109 -18.61 19.24 35.44
CA GLN A 109 -17.23 19.45 34.98
C GLN A 109 -16.84 18.55 33.81
N TYR A 110 -17.73 17.67 33.35
CA TYR A 110 -17.42 16.78 32.23
C TYR A 110 -17.24 17.56 30.92
N GLU A 111 -16.14 17.26 30.23
CA GLU A 111 -15.87 17.81 28.89
C GLU A 111 -16.98 17.41 27.90
N SER A 112 -17.16 18.25 26.88
CA SER A 112 -18.05 17.91 25.76
C SER A 112 -17.42 16.86 24.84
N VAL A 113 -18.27 16.04 24.22
CA VAL A 113 -17.81 14.96 23.35
C VAL A 113 -17.08 15.53 22.13
N ARG A 114 -15.83 15.13 21.92
CA ARG A 114 -14.96 15.61 20.83
C ARG A 114 -15.55 15.22 19.48
N GLY A 115 -15.51 16.14 18.52
CA GLY A 115 -16.07 15.94 17.18
C GLY A 115 -17.59 16.10 17.09
N MET A 116 -18.27 16.28 18.22
CA MET A 116 -19.73 16.33 18.29
C MET A 116 -20.21 17.73 18.65
N LEU A 117 -21.30 18.19 18.03
CA LEU A 117 -21.91 19.47 18.40
C LEU A 117 -22.65 19.38 19.75
N LYS A 118 -23.28 18.24 20.02
CA LYS A 118 -24.08 17.95 21.22
C LYS A 118 -23.60 16.65 21.85
N SER A 119 -23.65 16.59 23.18
CA SER A 119 -23.27 15.40 23.96
C SER A 119 -24.42 14.40 24.11
N VAL A 120 -25.65 14.84 23.86
CA VAL A 120 -26.84 13.99 23.77
C VAL A 120 -27.50 14.24 22.42
N PHE A 121 -27.85 13.17 21.70
CA PHE A 121 -28.62 13.30 20.47
C PHE A 121 -29.42 12.03 20.15
N PHE A 122 -30.67 12.22 19.69
CA PHE A 122 -31.54 11.18 19.17
C PHE A 122 -31.68 11.33 17.66
N ILE A 123 -31.16 10.34 16.93
CA ILE A 123 -31.26 10.22 15.48
C ILE A 123 -32.56 9.46 15.16
N THR A 124 -33.55 10.17 14.62
CA THR A 124 -34.83 9.56 14.22
C THR A 124 -34.82 9.10 12.77
N HIS A 125 -35.36 7.92 12.50
CA HIS A 125 -35.53 7.39 11.14
C HIS A 125 -36.84 6.61 10.98
N ASN A 126 -37.15 6.22 9.74
CA ASN A 126 -38.32 5.42 9.38
C ASN A 126 -37.96 4.11 8.63
N HIS A 127 -36.68 3.73 8.57
CA HIS A 127 -36.24 2.45 8.00
C HIS A 127 -36.84 1.27 8.76
N ALA A 128 -37.36 0.28 8.02
CA ALA A 128 -38.05 -0.88 8.58
C ALA A 128 -37.09 -1.84 9.30
N GLU A 129 -37.61 -2.51 10.33
CA GLU A 129 -36.94 -3.62 11.01
C GLU A 129 -36.94 -4.91 10.17
N GLU A 130 -35.97 -5.78 10.40
CA GLU A 130 -35.90 -7.14 9.88
C GLU A 130 -36.08 -8.15 11.02
N GLU A 131 -36.86 -9.20 10.79
CA GLU A 131 -37.00 -10.32 11.72
C GLU A 131 -35.92 -11.38 11.45
N VAL A 132 -35.34 -11.91 12.51
CA VAL A 132 -34.32 -12.97 12.45
C VAL A 132 -34.99 -14.28 12.85
N GLU A 133 -35.31 -15.11 11.85
CA GLU A 133 -36.12 -16.33 11.96
C GLU A 133 -35.59 -17.31 13.02
N ASP A 134 -34.27 -17.48 13.15
CA ASP A 134 -33.66 -18.47 14.03
C ASP A 134 -33.78 -18.19 15.54
N ILE A 135 -34.05 -16.94 15.94
CA ILE A 135 -33.99 -16.52 17.37
C ILE A 135 -35.18 -15.65 17.80
N SER A 136 -36.23 -15.52 17.00
CA SER A 136 -37.38 -14.64 17.28
C SER A 136 -36.95 -13.24 17.75
N SER A 137 -35.93 -12.69 17.07
CA SER A 137 -35.30 -11.42 17.42
C SER A 137 -35.37 -10.45 16.25
N HIS A 138 -35.18 -9.16 16.51
CA HIS A 138 -35.22 -8.14 15.48
C HIS A 138 -33.84 -7.51 15.29
N ARG A 139 -33.60 -7.02 14.08
CA ARG A 139 -32.43 -6.20 13.74
C ARG A 139 -32.82 -5.04 12.83
N ASN A 140 -31.99 -4.01 12.82
CA ASN A 140 -32.12 -2.88 11.92
C ASN A 140 -30.73 -2.55 11.37
N THR A 141 -30.53 -2.87 10.10
CA THR A 141 -29.24 -2.73 9.41
C THR A 141 -28.81 -1.27 9.30
N HIS A 142 -29.75 -0.37 9.01
CA HIS A 142 -29.51 1.07 8.99
C HIS A 142 -28.99 1.60 10.33
N GLU A 143 -29.64 1.23 11.44
CA GLU A 143 -29.16 1.61 12.78
C GLU A 143 -27.76 1.05 13.06
N GLY A 144 -27.55 -0.23 12.76
CA GLY A 144 -26.30 -0.91 13.08
C GLY A 144 -25.10 -0.35 12.32
N ASP A 145 -25.24 -0.15 11.00
CA ASP A 145 -24.18 0.43 10.18
C ASP A 145 -23.87 1.88 10.61
N PHE A 146 -24.89 2.67 10.94
CA PHE A 146 -24.71 4.04 11.41
C PHE A 146 -23.92 4.09 12.73
N LEU A 147 -24.28 3.26 13.72
CA LEU A 147 -23.60 3.26 15.01
C LEU A 147 -22.15 2.77 14.91
N ILE A 148 -21.86 1.79 14.03
CA ILE A 148 -20.47 1.37 13.80
C ILE A 148 -19.67 2.48 13.13
N ALA A 149 -20.24 3.19 12.15
CA ALA A 149 -19.60 4.33 11.51
C ALA A 149 -19.33 5.47 12.50
N LEU A 150 -20.30 5.77 13.38
CA LEU A 150 -20.17 6.77 14.45
C LEU A 150 -19.12 6.34 15.49
N CYS A 151 -19.11 5.07 15.89
CA CYS A 151 -18.12 4.53 16.82
C CYS A 151 -16.70 4.66 16.26
N ARG A 152 -16.51 4.31 14.98
CA ARG A 152 -15.25 4.50 14.25
C ARG A 152 -14.82 5.97 14.24
N TYR A 153 -15.75 6.88 13.96
CA TYR A 153 -15.49 8.31 14.00
C TYR A 153 -15.01 8.78 15.40
N LEU A 154 -15.69 8.35 16.46
CA LEU A 154 -15.31 8.70 17.84
C LEU A 154 -13.94 8.14 18.23
N VAL A 155 -13.61 6.90 17.84
CA VAL A 155 -12.26 6.36 18.04
C VAL A 155 -11.20 7.19 17.29
N MET A 156 -11.51 7.66 16.07
CA MET A 156 -10.64 8.59 15.33
C MET A 156 -10.51 9.97 15.99
N GLN A 157 -11.50 10.41 16.78
CA GLN A 157 -11.40 11.64 17.60
C GLN A 157 -10.43 11.51 18.79
N GLY A 158 -9.88 10.32 19.03
CA GLY A 158 -8.93 10.04 20.09
C GLY A 158 -9.56 9.38 21.33
N TYR A 159 -10.81 8.91 21.25
CA TYR A 159 -11.39 8.11 22.33
C TYR A 159 -10.84 6.67 22.28
N SER A 160 -10.39 6.15 23.42
CA SER A 160 -10.06 4.73 23.54
C SER A 160 -11.30 3.88 23.28
N PRO A 161 -11.22 2.80 22.47
CA PRO A 161 -12.32 1.87 22.24
C PRO A 161 -12.98 1.35 23.53
N SER A 162 -12.22 1.21 24.64
CA SER A 162 -12.74 0.76 25.92
C SER A 162 -13.69 1.76 26.60
N ARG A 163 -13.62 3.05 26.24
CA ARG A 163 -14.47 4.14 26.76
C ARG A 163 -15.80 4.28 26.00
N ILE A 164 -16.03 3.42 25.01
CA ILE A 164 -17.24 3.42 24.18
C ILE A 164 -17.92 2.06 24.31
N THR A 165 -19.23 2.07 24.55
CA THR A 165 -20.06 0.86 24.51
C THR A 165 -21.21 1.05 23.53
N ILE A 166 -21.50 0.04 22.71
CA ILE A 166 -22.69 -0.02 21.87
C ILE A 166 -23.71 -0.95 22.53
N LEU A 167 -24.88 -0.41 22.84
CA LEU A 167 -26.00 -1.15 23.41
C LEU A 167 -27.07 -1.40 22.34
N ALA A 168 -27.57 -2.63 22.31
CA ALA A 168 -28.71 -3.02 21.49
C ALA A 168 -29.85 -3.50 22.38
N THR A 169 -31.08 -3.19 22.00
CA THR A 169 -32.28 -3.67 22.72
C THR A 169 -32.62 -5.14 22.40
N TYR A 170 -32.06 -5.69 21.32
CA TYR A 170 -32.30 -7.05 20.85
C TYR A 170 -31.00 -7.79 20.56
N SER A 171 -30.98 -9.09 20.88
CA SER A 171 -29.84 -9.98 20.63
C SER A 171 -29.50 -10.09 19.14
N GLY A 172 -30.50 -10.12 18.24
CA GLY A 172 -30.29 -10.13 16.79
C GLY A 172 -29.47 -8.92 16.32
N GLN A 173 -29.78 -7.74 16.84
CA GLN A 173 -29.03 -6.52 16.55
C GLN A 173 -27.62 -6.55 17.14
N MET A 174 -27.43 -7.07 18.36
CA MET A 174 -26.10 -7.26 18.96
C MET A 174 -25.21 -8.15 18.08
N PHE A 175 -25.72 -9.29 17.61
CA PHE A 175 -24.96 -10.18 16.73
C PHE A 175 -24.62 -9.51 15.39
N TYR A 176 -25.56 -8.77 14.81
CA TYR A 176 -25.32 -8.00 13.60
C TYR A 176 -24.21 -6.95 13.81
N LEU A 177 -24.32 -6.13 14.86
CA LEU A 177 -23.31 -5.13 15.22
C LEU A 177 -21.91 -5.76 15.39
N ARG A 178 -21.81 -6.90 16.10
CA ARG A 178 -20.54 -7.65 16.24
C ARG A 178 -20.01 -8.16 14.90
N SER A 179 -20.89 -8.56 13.97
CA SER A 179 -20.46 -8.99 12.63
C SER A 179 -19.86 -7.84 11.81
N VAL A 180 -20.43 -6.64 11.91
CA VAL A 180 -19.94 -5.43 11.22
C VAL A 180 -18.67 -4.90 11.91
N GLN A 181 -18.60 -4.94 13.24
CA GLN A 181 -17.42 -4.56 14.04
C GLN A 181 -16.15 -5.28 13.58
N LYS A 182 -16.22 -6.57 13.27
CA LYS A 182 -15.08 -7.38 12.81
C LYS A 182 -14.42 -6.86 11.54
N LYS A 183 -15.09 -6.03 10.75
CA LYS A 183 -14.53 -5.37 9.56
C LYS A 183 -13.48 -4.30 9.90
N TYR A 184 -13.44 -3.85 11.16
CA TYR A 184 -12.59 -2.74 11.60
C TYR A 184 -11.76 -3.13 12.83
N SER A 185 -10.46 -3.37 12.65
CA SER A 185 -9.55 -3.76 13.75
C SER A 185 -9.50 -2.76 14.90
N MET A 186 -9.60 -1.46 14.61
CA MET A 186 -9.62 -0.41 15.64
C MET A 186 -10.83 -0.49 16.59
N LEU A 187 -11.89 -1.20 16.21
CA LEU A 187 -13.10 -1.36 17.02
C LEU A 187 -13.11 -2.64 17.84
N GLU A 188 -12.11 -3.52 17.74
CA GLU A 188 -12.10 -4.85 18.37
C GLU A 188 -12.35 -4.81 19.88
N LYS A 189 -11.86 -3.77 20.56
CA LYS A 189 -12.00 -3.57 22.02
C LYS A 189 -13.29 -2.85 22.44
N VAL A 190 -14.14 -2.44 21.51
CA VAL A 190 -15.43 -1.81 21.82
C VAL A 190 -16.39 -2.87 22.36
N LYS A 191 -17.00 -2.59 23.53
CA LYS A 191 -18.02 -3.48 24.11
C LYS A 191 -19.31 -3.36 23.31
N ILE A 192 -19.86 -4.49 22.86
CA ILE A 192 -21.19 -4.57 22.22
C ILE A 192 -22.03 -5.61 22.95
N MET A 193 -23.15 -5.18 23.53
CA MET A 193 -24.02 -6.06 24.30
C MET A 193 -25.48 -5.61 24.32
N VAL A 194 -26.34 -6.48 24.84
CA VAL A 194 -27.76 -6.18 25.05
C VAL A 194 -27.92 -5.33 26.31
N VAL A 195 -28.89 -4.41 26.31
CA VAL A 195 -29.18 -3.50 27.44
C VAL A 195 -29.31 -4.23 28.77
N ASP A 196 -30.05 -5.35 28.81
CA ASP A 196 -30.26 -6.14 30.04
C ASP A 196 -28.94 -6.64 30.64
N ASN A 197 -27.97 -7.00 29.80
CA ASN A 197 -26.68 -7.52 30.25
C ASN A 197 -25.70 -6.41 30.69
N PHE A 198 -26.08 -5.14 30.58
CA PHE A 198 -25.24 -3.99 30.94
C PHE A 198 -25.70 -3.32 32.24
N GLN A 199 -26.53 -3.99 33.05
CA GLN A 199 -26.92 -3.49 34.36
C GLN A 199 -25.70 -3.40 35.30
N GLY A 200 -25.70 -2.39 36.17
CA GLY A 200 -24.57 -2.08 37.05
C GLY A 200 -23.36 -1.46 36.34
N GLU A 201 -23.19 -1.69 35.04
CA GLU A 201 -22.12 -1.11 34.24
C GLU A 201 -22.45 0.33 33.79
N GLU A 202 -21.38 1.10 33.56
CA GLU A 202 -21.41 2.45 33.00
C GLU A 202 -20.25 2.65 32.03
N ASN A 203 -20.39 3.58 31.08
CA ASN A 203 -19.26 3.99 30.24
C ASN A 203 -19.36 5.47 29.88
N ASP A 204 -18.26 6.04 29.42
CA ASP A 204 -18.20 7.46 29.10
C ASP A 204 -19.08 7.82 27.91
N ILE A 205 -19.05 6.99 26.85
CA ILE A 205 -19.90 7.17 25.68
C ILE A 205 -20.72 5.89 25.43
N ILE A 206 -22.04 6.05 25.35
CA ILE A 206 -22.97 4.98 24.98
C ILE A 206 -23.63 5.30 23.65
N LEU A 207 -23.62 4.31 22.76
CA LEU A 207 -24.32 4.32 21.48
C LEU A 207 -25.48 3.32 21.57
N LEU A 208 -26.73 3.75 21.48
CA LEU A 208 -27.91 2.92 21.71
C LEU A 208 -28.72 2.72 20.42
N SER A 209 -28.91 1.45 20.03
CA SER A 209 -29.80 1.01 18.95
C SER A 209 -31.14 0.53 19.52
N LEU A 210 -32.25 1.14 19.09
CA LEU A 210 -33.59 0.80 19.54
C LEU A 210 -34.28 -0.25 18.65
N VAL A 211 -33.84 -0.39 17.40
CA VAL A 211 -34.24 -1.39 16.39
C VAL A 211 -35.66 -1.24 15.85
N ARG A 212 -36.64 -1.01 16.74
CA ARG A 212 -38.05 -1.16 16.41
C ARG A 212 -38.56 -0.07 15.47
N SER A 213 -39.09 -0.50 14.34
CA SER A 213 -39.64 0.35 13.28
C SER A 213 -40.56 -0.49 12.39
N ASN A 214 -41.85 -0.52 12.73
CA ASN A 214 -42.87 -1.27 12.01
C ASN A 214 -44.17 -0.46 11.84
N ARG A 215 -45.08 -0.95 10.98
CA ARG A 215 -46.34 -0.27 10.67
C ARG A 215 -47.34 -0.31 11.83
N GLU A 216 -47.26 -1.35 12.66
CA GLU A 216 -48.15 -1.58 13.81
C GLU A 216 -47.73 -0.80 15.07
N ALA A 217 -46.60 -0.08 15.01
CA ALA A 217 -45.96 0.58 16.13
C ALA A 217 -45.68 -0.34 17.34
N LYS A 218 -45.51 -1.65 17.14
CA LYS A 218 -45.20 -2.58 18.24
C LYS A 218 -43.73 -2.44 18.62
N ILE A 219 -43.47 -1.97 19.84
CA ILE A 219 -42.12 -1.70 20.33
C ILE A 219 -41.58 -2.74 21.32
N GLY A 220 -42.39 -3.74 21.70
CA GLY A 220 -42.00 -4.87 22.53
C GLY A 220 -41.24 -4.45 23.80
N PHE A 221 -39.98 -4.88 23.93
CA PHE A 221 -39.03 -4.51 24.99
C PHE A 221 -39.11 -3.05 25.45
N LEU A 222 -39.30 -2.12 24.52
CA LEU A 222 -39.27 -0.68 24.76
C LEU A 222 -40.58 -0.10 25.33
N SER A 223 -41.61 -0.93 25.52
CA SER A 223 -42.83 -0.54 26.23
C SER A 223 -42.67 -0.60 27.74
N VAL A 224 -41.69 -1.37 28.25
CA VAL A 224 -41.43 -1.54 29.68
C VAL A 224 -40.58 -0.38 30.20
N GLU A 225 -41.17 0.48 31.03
CA GLU A 225 -40.52 1.69 31.55
C GLU A 225 -39.19 1.40 32.26
N ASN A 226 -39.14 0.32 33.03
CA ASN A 226 -37.97 -0.13 33.78
C ASN A 226 -36.74 -0.40 32.88
N ARG A 227 -36.96 -0.98 31.69
CA ARG A 227 -35.90 -1.27 30.71
C ARG A 227 -35.44 0.00 29.99
N VAL A 228 -36.36 0.92 29.72
CA VAL A 228 -36.04 2.24 29.17
C VAL A 228 -35.18 3.02 30.17
N CYS A 229 -35.50 2.98 31.46
CA CYS A 229 -34.67 3.59 32.51
C CYS A 229 -33.22 3.08 32.46
N VAL A 230 -33.06 1.75 32.39
CA VAL A 230 -31.75 1.11 32.31
C VAL A 230 -31.02 1.54 31.05
N ALA A 231 -31.68 1.62 29.89
CA ALA A 231 -31.04 2.02 28.64
C ALA A 231 -30.55 3.49 28.65
N LEU A 232 -31.31 4.39 29.27
CA LEU A 232 -31.03 5.84 29.25
C LEU A 232 -30.01 6.31 30.31
N SER A 233 -29.66 5.46 31.30
CA SER A 233 -28.89 5.86 32.48
C SER A 233 -27.44 5.34 32.54
N ARG A 234 -26.91 4.85 31.42
CA ARG A 234 -25.59 4.17 31.36
C ARG A 234 -24.44 5.06 30.91
N ALA A 235 -24.75 6.20 30.32
CA ALA A 235 -23.77 7.11 29.74
C ALA A 235 -23.32 8.17 30.73
N LYS A 236 -22.01 8.39 30.87
CA LYS A 236 -21.48 9.47 31.72
C LYS A 236 -21.40 10.79 30.97
N MET A 237 -20.72 10.79 29.81
CA MET A 237 -20.37 11.99 29.06
C MET A 237 -21.17 12.15 27.76
N GLY A 238 -21.32 11.08 26.97
CA GLY A 238 -21.91 11.12 25.64
C GLY A 238 -22.98 10.06 25.44
N PHE A 239 -24.15 10.45 24.94
CA PHE A 239 -25.26 9.53 24.69
C PHE A 239 -25.92 9.75 23.34
N TYR A 240 -25.75 8.80 22.44
CA TYR A 240 -26.27 8.86 21.08
C TYR A 240 -27.23 7.71 20.83
N ILE A 241 -28.49 8.04 20.55
CA ILE A 241 -29.58 7.08 20.40
C ILE A 241 -30.03 7.10 18.95
N ILE A 242 -30.28 5.95 18.35
CA ILE A 242 -30.90 5.83 17.04
C ILE A 242 -32.16 4.96 17.13
N GLY A 243 -33.24 5.39 16.49
CA GLY A 243 -34.49 4.65 16.46
C GLY A 243 -35.64 5.41 15.81
N ASN A 244 -36.82 4.79 15.75
CA ASN A 244 -38.01 5.41 15.19
C ASN A 244 -38.85 6.12 16.27
N MET A 245 -38.66 7.43 16.43
CA MET A 245 -39.35 8.22 17.47
C MET A 245 -40.88 8.20 17.35
N ASP A 246 -41.42 8.10 16.14
CA ASP A 246 -42.87 8.10 15.93
C ASP A 246 -43.49 6.75 16.32
N ASN A 247 -42.80 5.63 16.12
CA ASN A 247 -43.20 4.32 16.66
C ASN A 247 -43.19 4.34 18.20
N LEU A 248 -42.12 4.88 18.80
CA LEU A 248 -41.94 4.89 20.26
C LEU A 248 -43.02 5.72 20.98
N THR A 249 -43.36 6.89 20.44
CA THR A 249 -44.36 7.78 21.05
C THR A 249 -45.80 7.28 20.93
N ARG A 250 -46.12 6.46 19.93
CA ARG A 250 -47.47 5.89 19.78
C ARG A 250 -47.77 4.79 20.80
N SER A 251 -46.75 4.06 21.23
CA SER A 251 -46.93 2.80 21.96
C SER A 251 -46.48 2.84 23.41
N SER A 252 -46.08 4.01 23.91
CA SER A 252 -45.61 4.16 25.29
C SER A 252 -45.86 5.57 25.83
N LYS A 253 -46.09 5.65 27.15
CA LYS A 253 -46.40 6.90 27.86
C LYS A 253 -45.16 7.73 28.20
N ILE A 254 -43.98 7.12 28.22
CA ILE A 254 -42.73 7.78 28.63
C ILE A 254 -42.03 8.50 27.47
N TRP A 255 -42.03 7.89 26.29
CA TRP A 255 -41.35 8.42 25.10
C TRP A 255 -41.85 9.80 24.65
N PRO A 256 -43.14 10.17 24.78
CA PRO A 256 -43.59 11.54 24.53
C PRO A 256 -42.89 12.58 25.42
N LYS A 257 -42.72 12.30 26.71
CA LYS A 257 -42.01 13.19 27.66
C LYS A 257 -40.52 13.30 27.30
N ILE A 258 -39.91 12.18 26.91
CA ILE A 258 -38.52 12.15 26.44
C ILE A 258 -38.38 12.96 25.14
N LYS A 259 -39.32 12.83 24.20
CA LYS A 259 -39.35 13.60 22.93
C LYS A 259 -39.43 15.10 23.18
N GLU A 260 -40.25 15.54 24.12
CA GLU A 260 -40.33 16.96 24.52
C GLU A 260 -39.01 17.47 25.10
N THR A 261 -38.38 16.69 25.97
CA THR A 261 -37.07 17.02 26.55
C THR A 261 -35.99 17.14 25.47
N LEU A 262 -35.90 16.15 24.57
CA LEU A 262 -34.95 16.18 23.46
C LEU A 262 -35.20 17.35 22.50
N LYS A 263 -36.46 17.72 22.25
CA LYS A 263 -36.82 18.91 21.47
C LYS A 263 -36.34 20.19 22.16
N LYS A 264 -36.57 20.32 23.47
CA LYS A 264 -36.11 21.47 24.27
C LYS A 264 -34.58 21.63 24.22
N GLN A 265 -33.85 20.51 24.27
CA GLN A 265 -32.38 20.50 24.18
C GLN A 265 -31.83 20.69 22.74
N GLN A 266 -32.71 20.74 21.72
CA GLN A 266 -32.35 20.68 20.29
C GLN A 266 -31.48 19.44 19.97
N ALA A 267 -31.83 18.31 20.57
CA ALA A 267 -31.11 17.04 20.52
C ALA A 267 -31.92 15.94 19.79
N LEU A 268 -32.86 16.32 18.93
CA LEU A 268 -33.67 15.40 18.12
C LEU A 268 -33.63 15.83 16.66
N GLY A 269 -33.27 14.92 15.76
CA GLY A 269 -33.25 15.18 14.32
C GLY A 269 -33.04 13.92 13.49
N THR A 270 -33.21 14.04 12.18
CA THR A 270 -32.90 12.97 11.21
C THR A 270 -31.41 12.87 10.89
N ASP A 271 -30.66 13.92 11.22
CA ASP A 271 -29.23 14.04 10.97
C ASP A 271 -28.50 14.44 12.25
N LEU A 272 -27.31 13.88 12.42
CA LEU A 272 -26.38 14.20 13.50
C LEU A 272 -25.37 15.22 12.99
N THR A 273 -25.22 16.35 13.68
CA THR A 273 -24.25 17.38 13.31
C THR A 273 -22.92 17.17 14.03
N LEU A 274 -21.89 16.89 13.25
CA LEU A 274 -20.49 16.80 13.66
C LEU A 274 -19.81 18.16 13.56
N ARG A 275 -18.88 18.46 14.47
CA ARG A 275 -18.09 19.70 14.48
C ARG A 275 -16.62 19.36 14.38
N CYS A 276 -15.96 19.85 13.33
CA CYS A 276 -14.53 19.61 13.16
C CYS A 276 -13.73 20.28 14.30
N GLN A 277 -12.79 19.53 14.87
CA GLN A 277 -11.95 20.01 15.97
C GLN A 277 -10.84 20.94 15.50
N VAL A 278 -10.34 20.75 14.27
CA VAL A 278 -9.29 21.57 13.66
C VAL A 278 -9.88 22.82 12.98
N HIS A 279 -11.07 22.68 12.39
CA HIS A 279 -11.80 23.77 11.72
C HIS A 279 -13.13 24.01 12.44
N PRO A 280 -13.16 24.79 13.55
CA PRO A 280 -14.34 24.90 14.41
C PRO A 280 -15.58 25.54 13.75
N SER A 281 -15.40 26.19 12.60
CA SER A 281 -16.44 26.78 11.75
C SER A 281 -17.10 25.77 10.81
N VAL A 282 -16.52 24.58 10.64
CA VAL A 282 -17.04 23.55 9.73
C VAL A 282 -17.91 22.56 10.49
N PHE A 283 -19.17 22.48 10.05
CA PHE A 283 -20.17 21.57 10.55
C PHE A 283 -20.53 20.54 9.46
N THR A 284 -20.62 19.26 9.82
CA THR A 284 -20.97 18.20 8.88
C THR A 284 -22.18 17.44 9.39
N ARG A 285 -23.24 17.38 8.59
CA ARG A 285 -24.45 16.62 8.90
C ARG A 285 -24.34 15.20 8.35
N VAL A 286 -24.59 14.21 9.19
CA VAL A 286 -24.58 12.79 8.83
C VAL A 286 -25.94 12.15 9.15
N CYS A 287 -26.58 11.57 8.15
CA CYS A 287 -27.87 10.87 8.28
C CYS A 287 -27.68 9.35 8.19
N THR A 288 -26.71 8.92 7.40
CA THR A 288 -26.45 7.51 7.08
C THR A 288 -24.98 7.16 7.33
N ALA A 289 -24.66 5.87 7.42
CA ALA A 289 -23.28 5.39 7.51
C ALA A 289 -22.39 5.89 6.35
N ALA A 290 -22.95 6.06 5.15
CA ALA A 290 -22.22 6.55 3.99
C ALA A 290 -21.79 8.03 4.13
N ASP A 291 -22.52 8.84 4.90
CA ASP A 291 -22.19 10.26 5.08
C ASP A 291 -20.86 10.47 5.84
N PHE A 292 -20.38 9.46 6.57
CA PHE A 292 -19.09 9.52 7.26
C PHE A 292 -17.88 9.58 6.28
N HIS A 293 -18.07 9.33 4.98
CA HIS A 293 -17.04 9.63 3.97
C HIS A 293 -16.75 11.13 3.84
N LYS A 294 -17.68 12.01 4.24
CA LYS A 294 -17.48 13.47 4.27
C LYS A 294 -16.52 13.89 5.37
N VAL A 295 -16.30 13.03 6.38
CA VAL A 295 -15.37 13.24 7.50
C VAL A 295 -14.25 12.19 7.52
N PRO A 296 -13.42 12.12 6.46
CA PRO A 296 -12.35 11.12 6.37
C PRO A 296 -11.30 11.34 7.48
N GLU A 297 -10.72 10.25 7.99
CA GLU A 297 -9.70 10.29 9.05
C GLU A 297 -10.10 11.06 10.32
N GLY A 298 -11.42 11.21 10.56
CA GLY A 298 -11.99 11.98 11.67
C GLY A 298 -11.98 13.51 11.48
N GLY A 299 -11.36 14.03 10.42
CA GLY A 299 -11.36 15.47 10.12
C GLY A 299 -12.39 15.84 9.04
N CYS A 300 -12.49 17.12 8.70
CA CYS A 300 -13.35 17.58 7.61
C CYS A 300 -12.64 17.50 6.24
N SER A 301 -13.33 17.84 5.15
CA SER A 301 -12.73 17.80 3.80
C SER A 301 -11.80 18.97 3.46
N GLN A 302 -11.55 19.89 4.40
CA GLN A 302 -10.64 21.02 4.18
C GLN A 302 -9.17 20.62 4.40
N VAL A 303 -8.25 21.38 3.82
CA VAL A 303 -6.80 21.21 4.06
C VAL A 303 -6.49 21.56 5.51
N CYS A 304 -5.64 20.77 6.17
CA CYS A 304 -5.33 20.95 7.59
C CYS A 304 -4.73 22.33 7.90
N GLY A 305 -3.73 22.77 7.15
CA GLY A 305 -3.14 24.12 7.27
C GLY A 305 -2.36 24.39 8.57
N ALA A 306 -2.29 23.44 9.50
CA ALA A 306 -1.55 23.56 10.75
C ALA A 306 -0.03 23.73 10.51
N GLU A 307 0.64 24.44 11.41
CA GLU A 307 2.09 24.63 11.34
C GLU A 307 2.82 23.37 11.81
N LEU A 308 3.63 22.81 10.92
CA LEU A 308 4.52 21.69 11.23
C LEU A 308 5.70 22.18 12.08
N PRO A 309 6.39 21.30 12.82
CA PRO A 309 7.60 21.66 13.60
C PRO A 309 8.72 22.32 12.77
N CYS A 310 8.70 22.14 11.45
CA CYS A 310 9.64 22.76 10.52
C CYS A 310 9.24 24.18 10.05
N GLY A 311 8.09 24.70 10.48
CA GLY A 311 7.53 26.00 10.07
C GLY A 311 6.67 25.98 8.80
N HIS A 312 6.62 24.86 8.07
CA HIS A 312 5.73 24.71 6.90
C HIS A 312 4.29 24.38 7.30
N LYS A 313 3.33 24.65 6.40
CA LYS A 313 1.92 24.34 6.64
C LYS A 313 1.56 22.93 6.16
N CYS A 314 0.81 22.19 6.96
CA CYS A 314 0.32 20.86 6.60
C CYS A 314 -0.65 20.92 5.41
N LYS A 315 -0.29 20.24 4.31
CA LYS A 315 -1.09 20.16 3.08
C LYS A 315 -2.02 18.93 3.00
N ARG A 316 -2.05 18.09 4.04
CA ARG A 316 -2.96 16.94 4.09
C ARG A 316 -4.40 17.41 4.29
N VAL A 317 -5.35 16.55 3.92
CA VAL A 317 -6.75 16.71 4.33
C VAL A 317 -6.79 16.71 5.86
N CYS A 318 -7.67 17.52 6.45
CA CYS A 318 -7.84 17.61 7.89
C CYS A 318 -7.93 16.20 8.49
N HIS A 319 -7.10 15.95 9.49
CA HIS A 319 -7.01 14.68 10.19
C HIS A 319 -6.91 14.93 11.70
N VAL A 320 -7.30 13.93 12.50
CA VAL A 320 -7.33 14.06 13.97
C VAL A 320 -6.33 13.13 14.67
N GLN A 321 -5.75 12.16 13.98
CA GLN A 321 -4.86 11.14 14.57
C GLN A 321 -3.46 11.65 14.96
N ASP A 322 -2.97 12.74 14.35
CA ASP A 322 -1.72 13.42 14.71
C ASP A 322 -1.99 14.92 14.79
N ARG A 323 -2.55 15.36 15.92
CA ARG A 323 -2.92 16.79 16.11
C ARG A 323 -1.69 17.67 16.21
N ASP A 324 -0.66 17.18 16.87
CA ASP A 324 0.58 17.92 17.14
C ASP A 324 1.53 17.89 15.94
N HIS A 325 1.19 17.16 14.88
CA HIS A 325 1.96 17.02 13.65
C HIS A 325 3.42 16.59 13.92
N GLY A 326 3.60 15.72 14.92
CA GLY A 326 4.91 15.21 15.32
C GLY A 326 5.45 14.16 14.35
N ASP A 327 4.56 13.37 13.76
CA ASP A 327 4.90 12.23 12.90
C ASP A 327 4.72 12.55 11.41
N ILE A 328 4.05 13.67 11.09
CA ILE A 328 3.79 14.08 9.71
C ILE A 328 5.05 14.64 9.05
N LEU A 329 5.50 13.94 8.01
CA LEU A 329 6.63 14.37 7.19
C LEU A 329 6.24 15.56 6.31
N CYS A 330 7.07 16.61 6.38
CA CYS A 330 6.96 17.74 5.48
C CYS A 330 7.59 17.43 4.11
N PHE A 331 6.81 17.62 3.03
CA PHE A 331 7.27 17.43 1.65
C PHE A 331 7.57 18.75 0.92
N ASP A 332 7.52 19.89 1.61
CA ASP A 332 7.96 21.16 1.04
C ASP A 332 9.48 21.24 0.98
N LEU A 333 10.00 22.16 0.15
CA LEU A 333 11.44 22.38 0.03
C LEU A 333 12.00 22.90 1.35
N CYS A 334 13.11 22.34 1.78
CA CYS A 334 13.74 22.71 3.03
C CYS A 334 14.39 24.09 2.92
N GLU A 335 13.91 25.08 3.68
CA GLU A 335 14.55 26.40 3.71
C GLU A 335 15.71 26.54 4.72
N ARG A 336 16.05 25.46 5.42
CA ARG A 336 17.12 25.45 6.43
C ARG A 336 18.51 25.59 5.78
N ILE A 337 19.42 26.22 6.49
CA ILE A 337 20.83 26.32 6.12
C ILE A 337 21.58 25.13 6.72
N PRO A 338 22.30 24.32 5.92
CA PRO A 338 23.11 23.22 6.47
C PRO A 338 24.22 23.73 7.39
N GLU A 339 24.43 23.09 8.54
CA GLU A 339 25.42 23.49 9.56
C GLU A 339 26.84 23.68 8.98
N ASN A 340 27.22 22.84 8.02
CA ASN A 340 28.55 22.87 7.39
C ASN A 340 28.68 23.88 6.24
N CYS A 341 27.67 24.73 6.01
CA CYS A 341 27.67 25.72 4.92
C CYS A 341 28.00 27.13 5.40
N LYS A 342 29.29 27.49 5.33
CA LYS A 342 29.77 28.85 5.68
C LYS A 342 29.19 29.97 4.79
N LEU A 343 28.76 29.64 3.58
CA LEU A 343 28.20 30.57 2.59
C LEU A 343 26.67 30.73 2.68
N GLN A 344 26.04 30.18 3.72
CA GLN A 344 24.60 30.32 4.00
C GLN A 344 23.64 29.89 2.87
N HIS A 345 24.03 28.91 2.05
CA HIS A 345 23.14 28.40 1.02
C HIS A 345 21.96 27.63 1.62
N LYS A 346 20.73 28.04 1.28
CA LYS A 346 19.51 27.31 1.63
C LYS A 346 19.52 25.90 1.03
N CYS A 347 19.07 24.93 1.81
CA CYS A 347 18.85 23.57 1.31
C CYS A 347 17.79 23.59 0.19
N ARG A 348 17.81 22.58 -0.69
CA ARG A 348 16.78 22.37 -1.72
C ARG A 348 16.24 20.93 -1.73
N LYS A 349 16.55 20.16 -0.67
CA LYS A 349 15.97 18.83 -0.44
C LYS A 349 14.57 18.96 0.14
N LEU A 350 13.84 17.85 0.21
CA LEU A 350 12.59 17.78 0.96
C LEU A 350 12.85 18.10 2.43
N CYS A 351 11.94 18.83 3.09
CA CYS A 351 12.11 19.24 4.48
C CYS A 351 12.20 18.05 5.45
N SER A 352 11.54 16.94 5.14
CA SER A 352 11.64 15.66 5.85
C SER A 352 13.03 15.01 5.77
N GLU A 353 13.86 15.37 4.80
CA GLU A 353 15.20 14.83 4.65
C GLU A 353 16.22 15.62 5.49
N LYS A 354 17.21 14.90 6.05
CA LYS A 354 18.35 15.55 6.70
C LYS A 354 19.16 16.32 5.64
N CYS A 355 19.41 17.61 5.93
CA CYS A 355 20.05 18.53 4.97
C CYS A 355 21.42 18.02 4.51
N GLY A 356 22.24 17.47 5.41
CA GLY A 356 23.58 16.97 5.07
C GLY A 356 24.49 18.05 4.49
N ASN A 357 25.53 17.67 3.75
CA ASN A 357 26.49 18.63 3.20
C ASN A 357 25.93 19.47 2.04
N CYS A 358 26.33 20.75 1.98
CA CYS A 358 25.87 21.70 0.96
C CYS A 358 26.43 21.36 -0.42
N LYS A 359 25.54 21.01 -1.36
CA LYS A 359 25.88 20.63 -2.74
C LYS A 359 25.83 21.78 -3.76
N THR A 360 25.67 23.02 -3.32
CA THR A 360 25.68 24.16 -4.25
C THR A 360 27.06 24.27 -4.92
N PRO A 361 27.14 24.35 -6.25
CA PRO A 361 28.40 24.58 -6.95
C PRO A 361 28.90 25.99 -6.66
N VAL A 362 30.17 26.09 -6.28
CA VAL A 362 30.86 27.35 -5.99
C VAL A 362 32.19 27.34 -6.75
N PRO A 363 32.52 28.37 -7.53
CA PRO A 363 33.80 28.45 -8.22
C PRO A 363 34.94 28.56 -7.20
N ARG A 364 35.92 27.66 -7.28
CA ARG A 364 37.13 27.68 -6.44
C ARG A 364 38.39 27.45 -7.27
N THR A 365 39.48 28.10 -6.86
CA THR A 365 40.81 27.93 -7.46
C THR A 365 41.60 26.89 -6.67
N LEU A 366 42.05 25.83 -7.33
CA LEU A 366 42.85 24.74 -6.76
C LEU A 366 44.31 25.16 -6.55
N ARG A 367 45.09 24.40 -5.76
CA ARG A 367 46.54 24.63 -5.54
C ARG A 367 47.36 24.75 -6.83
N CYS A 368 46.95 24.06 -7.89
CA CYS A 368 47.59 24.12 -9.20
C CYS A 368 47.23 25.39 -10.02
N GLY A 369 46.46 26.34 -9.47
CA GLY A 369 46.04 27.57 -10.15
C GLY A 369 44.81 27.44 -11.07
N HIS A 370 44.22 26.26 -11.19
CA HIS A 370 43.03 26.04 -12.02
C HIS A 370 41.73 26.34 -11.26
N THR A 371 40.81 27.08 -11.88
CA THR A 371 39.48 27.40 -11.30
C THR A 371 38.41 26.45 -11.84
N MET A 372 37.57 25.90 -10.96
CA MET A 372 36.40 25.08 -11.34
C MET A 372 35.30 25.12 -10.29
N ASP A 373 34.09 24.73 -10.70
CA ASP A 373 32.94 24.64 -9.81
C ASP A 373 33.02 23.38 -8.93
N LEU A 374 33.28 23.58 -7.64
CA LEU A 374 33.25 22.52 -6.64
C LEU A 374 31.98 22.64 -5.79
N HIS A 375 31.49 21.52 -5.28
CA HIS A 375 30.42 21.56 -4.28
C HIS A 375 30.93 22.33 -3.04
N CYS A 376 30.11 23.20 -2.46
CA CYS A 376 30.47 24.09 -1.35
C CYS A 376 31.19 23.40 -0.16
N TYR A 377 30.90 22.12 0.10
CA TYR A 377 31.52 21.34 1.17
C TYR A 377 32.92 20.78 0.85
N ILE A 378 33.32 20.75 -0.42
CA ILE A 378 34.60 20.20 -0.88
C ILE A 378 35.69 21.24 -0.62
N ASP A 379 36.75 20.83 0.09
CA ASP A 379 37.94 21.65 0.24
C ASP A 379 38.72 21.71 -1.08
N ALA A 380 39.06 22.93 -1.52
CA ALA A 380 39.83 23.14 -2.74
C ALA A 380 41.30 22.73 -2.57
N GLU A 381 41.79 22.64 -1.33
CA GLU A 381 43.17 22.28 -1.05
C GLU A 381 43.46 20.77 -1.22
N GLU A 382 42.48 19.92 -0.97
CA GLU A 382 42.60 18.46 -1.05
C GLU A 382 42.14 17.89 -2.41
N TYR A 383 41.50 18.71 -3.23
CA TYR A 383 40.88 18.26 -4.47
C TYR A 383 41.90 18.04 -5.59
N LYS A 384 41.98 16.80 -6.09
CA LYS A 384 42.88 16.39 -7.18
C LYS A 384 42.40 16.94 -8.53
N CYS A 385 43.16 17.89 -9.10
CA CYS A 385 42.80 18.56 -10.34
C CYS A 385 42.80 17.62 -11.57
N PRO A 386 41.66 17.43 -12.27
CA PRO A 386 41.59 16.59 -13.46
C PRO A 386 42.08 17.27 -14.76
N VAL A 387 42.41 18.57 -14.75
CA VAL A 387 42.85 19.30 -15.94
C VAL A 387 44.11 18.67 -16.52
N LYS A 388 44.11 18.37 -17.83
CA LYS A 388 45.24 17.75 -18.51
C LYS A 388 46.29 18.81 -18.91
N VAL A 389 47.52 18.64 -18.46
CA VAL A 389 48.70 19.46 -18.78
C VAL A 389 49.68 18.66 -19.65
N GLU A 390 50.44 19.35 -20.49
CA GLU A 390 51.48 18.76 -21.33
C GLU A 390 52.82 18.76 -20.58
N CYS A 391 53.53 17.64 -20.57
CA CYS A 391 54.85 17.50 -19.94
C CYS A 391 55.77 16.62 -20.79
N GLU A 392 57.07 16.79 -20.63
CA GLU A 392 58.11 16.02 -21.33
C GLU A 392 58.65 14.91 -20.42
N LEU A 393 58.74 13.68 -20.94
CA LEU A 393 59.26 12.53 -20.18
C LEU A 393 60.79 12.61 -20.09
N ILE A 394 61.34 12.59 -18.87
CA ILE A 394 62.79 12.75 -18.59
C ILE A 394 63.61 11.65 -19.28
N ASP A 395 63.09 10.42 -19.34
CA ASP A 395 63.81 9.24 -19.85
C ASP A 395 63.94 9.22 -21.39
N CYS A 396 63.07 9.92 -22.13
CA CYS A 396 63.03 9.82 -23.59
C CYS A 396 62.73 11.12 -24.37
N GLY A 397 62.50 12.25 -23.71
CA GLY A 397 62.26 13.55 -24.34
C GLY A 397 60.89 13.68 -25.05
N HIS A 398 59.99 12.71 -24.90
CA HIS A 398 58.69 12.72 -25.56
C HIS A 398 57.64 13.51 -24.77
N LYS A 399 56.83 14.31 -25.47
CA LYS A 399 55.73 15.10 -24.88
C LYS A 399 54.46 14.27 -24.71
N VAL A 400 53.89 14.28 -23.49
CA VAL A 400 52.67 13.53 -23.14
C VAL A 400 51.68 14.42 -22.38
N ARG A 401 50.38 14.14 -22.49
CA ARG A 401 49.32 14.88 -21.78
C ARG A 401 48.82 14.08 -20.56
N LYS A 402 49.01 14.61 -19.35
CA LYS A 402 48.60 13.97 -18.09
C LYS A 402 47.71 14.90 -17.25
N PRO A 403 46.83 14.38 -16.37
CA PRO A 403 46.17 15.21 -15.36
C PRO A 403 47.21 15.90 -14.48
N CYS A 404 46.96 17.18 -14.16
CA CYS A 404 47.89 18.05 -13.43
C CYS A 404 48.37 17.45 -12.10
N HIS A 405 47.54 16.66 -11.42
CA HIS A 405 47.87 16.04 -10.14
C HIS A 405 48.69 14.74 -10.23
N MET A 406 48.83 14.13 -11.41
CA MET A 406 49.60 12.88 -11.56
C MET A 406 51.10 13.17 -11.67
N ASP A 407 51.95 12.29 -11.15
CA ASP A 407 53.41 12.39 -11.29
C ASP A 407 53.88 11.99 -12.70
N THR A 408 54.95 12.60 -13.21
CA THR A 408 55.56 12.26 -14.51
C THR A 408 56.25 10.90 -14.50
N ASP A 409 56.80 10.46 -13.38
CA ASP A 409 57.63 9.25 -13.31
C ASP A 409 56.84 7.95 -13.47
N LEU A 410 55.52 8.03 -13.27
CA LEU A 410 54.59 6.90 -13.40
C LEU A 410 54.08 6.69 -14.83
N ILE A 411 54.48 7.54 -15.79
CA ILE A 411 53.94 7.53 -17.15
C ILE A 411 54.88 6.78 -18.10
N ARG A 412 54.38 5.69 -18.70
CA ARG A 412 55.07 4.97 -19.77
C ARG A 412 54.92 5.70 -21.11
N CYS A 413 56.00 5.77 -21.87
CA CYS A 413 56.00 6.42 -23.18
C CYS A 413 55.13 5.67 -24.20
N SER A 414 54.33 6.39 -24.98
CA SER A 414 53.47 5.82 -26.03
C SER A 414 54.05 5.92 -27.44
N TYR A 415 55.20 6.59 -27.61
CA TYR A 415 55.85 6.77 -28.92
C TYR A 415 56.47 5.45 -29.42
N PRO A 416 56.54 5.21 -30.74
CA PRO A 416 57.23 4.05 -31.31
C PRO A 416 58.75 4.13 -31.09
N CYS A 417 59.43 2.98 -31.04
CA CYS A 417 60.90 2.91 -31.04
C CYS A 417 61.45 3.02 -32.47
N GLU A 418 62.54 3.78 -32.67
CA GLU A 418 63.13 4.07 -34.00
C GLU A 418 64.40 3.25 -34.31
N ASP A 419 64.85 2.39 -33.40
CA ASP A 419 66.11 1.64 -33.54
C ASP A 419 66.04 0.49 -34.56
N ARG A 420 67.14 0.25 -35.29
CA ARG A 420 67.33 -0.88 -36.21
C ARG A 420 68.26 -1.93 -35.62
N LEU A 421 67.82 -3.18 -35.69
CA LEU A 421 68.52 -4.35 -35.16
C LEU A 421 69.63 -4.84 -36.10
N PRO A 422 70.61 -5.62 -35.61
CA PRO A 422 71.70 -6.19 -36.42
C PRO A 422 71.23 -7.05 -37.60
N CYS A 423 70.04 -7.65 -37.51
CA CYS A 423 69.41 -8.40 -38.61
C CYS A 423 68.81 -7.51 -39.71
N GLY A 424 68.94 -6.18 -39.62
CA GLY A 424 68.43 -5.19 -40.58
C GLY A 424 66.98 -4.76 -40.38
N HIS A 425 66.28 -5.33 -39.39
CA HIS A 425 64.86 -5.04 -39.10
C HIS A 425 64.68 -3.92 -38.07
N SER A 426 63.62 -3.11 -38.21
CA SER A 426 63.20 -2.11 -37.22
C SER A 426 62.49 -2.73 -36.01
N CYS A 427 62.74 -2.16 -34.81
CA CYS A 427 62.03 -2.52 -33.58
C CYS A 427 60.52 -2.24 -33.68
N THR A 428 59.69 -3.11 -33.09
CA THR A 428 58.21 -2.96 -33.11
C THR A 428 57.62 -2.54 -31.76
N LEU A 429 58.46 -2.37 -30.73
CA LEU A 429 58.01 -1.91 -29.42
C LEU A 429 57.82 -0.39 -29.38
N ARG A 430 57.08 0.07 -28.36
CA ARG A 430 57.07 1.49 -27.97
C ARG A 430 58.42 1.87 -27.37
N CYS A 431 58.71 3.15 -27.24
CA CYS A 431 59.92 3.67 -26.63
C CYS A 431 60.12 3.03 -25.25
N HIS A 432 61.14 2.18 -25.15
CA HIS A 432 61.46 1.36 -23.98
C HIS A 432 62.92 1.58 -23.56
N LYS A 433 63.46 2.78 -23.82
CA LYS A 433 64.80 3.20 -23.39
C LYS A 433 65.03 3.06 -21.88
N LYS A 434 63.95 3.07 -21.08
CA LYS A 434 63.97 2.83 -19.64
C LYS A 434 64.26 1.37 -19.27
N ASP A 435 63.85 0.42 -20.12
CA ASP A 435 63.86 -1.02 -19.83
C ASP A 435 64.98 -1.78 -20.60
N ASP A 436 65.21 -1.48 -21.88
CA ASP A 436 66.29 -2.07 -22.71
C ASP A 436 66.86 -1.03 -23.70
N PRO A 437 67.74 -0.11 -23.24
CA PRO A 437 68.24 0.99 -24.06
C PRO A 437 69.09 0.54 -25.26
N ASP A 438 69.78 -0.61 -25.16
CA ASP A 438 70.70 -1.12 -26.18
C ASP A 438 70.13 -2.29 -27.01
N HIS A 439 68.86 -2.65 -26.80
CA HIS A 439 68.18 -3.76 -27.48
C HIS A 439 68.91 -5.10 -27.36
N LEU A 440 69.56 -5.36 -26.22
CA LEU A 440 70.34 -6.58 -25.98
C LEU A 440 69.43 -7.78 -25.67
N GLN A 441 68.19 -7.53 -25.19
CA GLN A 441 67.23 -8.58 -24.85
C GLN A 441 66.16 -8.78 -25.92
N TYR A 442 66.03 -7.85 -26.87
CA TYR A 442 65.00 -7.89 -27.90
C TYR A 442 65.30 -8.91 -29.02
N GLN A 443 64.40 -9.87 -29.26
CA GLN A 443 64.51 -10.87 -30.33
C GLN A 443 63.61 -10.52 -31.53
N CYS A 444 64.12 -10.68 -32.75
CA CYS A 444 63.40 -10.29 -33.97
C CYS A 444 62.41 -11.37 -34.45
N HIS A 445 61.11 -11.09 -34.32
CA HIS A 445 60.02 -11.97 -34.81
C HIS A 445 59.59 -11.69 -36.27
N LYS A 446 60.41 -11.02 -37.09
CA LYS A 446 60.10 -10.84 -38.53
C LYS A 446 60.46 -12.12 -39.32
N PRO A 447 59.79 -12.40 -40.46
CA PRO A 447 60.05 -13.59 -41.28
C PRO A 447 61.51 -13.64 -41.76
N CYS A 448 62.11 -14.82 -41.76
CA CYS A 448 63.48 -15.04 -42.18
C CYS A 448 63.66 -14.84 -43.70
N THR A 449 64.71 -14.14 -44.12
CA THR A 449 65.03 -13.92 -45.54
C THR A 449 66.09 -14.90 -46.08
N ARG A 450 66.48 -15.92 -45.29
CA ARG A 450 67.48 -16.94 -45.67
C ARG A 450 66.83 -18.09 -46.47
N LYS A 451 67.60 -18.72 -47.39
CA LYS A 451 67.16 -19.87 -48.22
C LYS A 451 67.24 -21.20 -47.45
N ASN A 452 66.33 -22.14 -47.72
CA ASN A 452 66.35 -23.48 -47.10
C ASN A 452 67.45 -24.36 -47.71
N ALA A 453 68.19 -25.08 -46.86
CA ALA A 453 69.18 -26.06 -47.32
C ALA A 453 68.49 -27.25 -48.02
N ASN A 454 69.05 -27.72 -49.15
CA ASN A 454 68.62 -28.88 -49.95
C ASN A 454 67.29 -28.80 -50.72
N CYS A 455 66.78 -27.59 -51.03
CA CYS A 455 65.65 -27.43 -51.96
C CYS A 455 66.13 -27.20 -53.41
N ARG A 456 65.70 -28.02 -54.37
CA ARG A 456 66.08 -27.89 -55.80
C ARG A 456 65.46 -26.68 -56.51
N GLU A 457 64.41 -26.08 -55.94
CA GLU A 457 63.66 -24.95 -56.50
C GLU A 457 63.78 -23.67 -55.64
N ASP A 458 64.82 -23.58 -54.79
CA ASP A 458 65.26 -22.31 -54.17
C ASP A 458 64.23 -21.59 -53.24
N HIS A 459 63.36 -22.33 -52.56
CA HIS A 459 62.33 -21.76 -51.67
C HIS A 459 62.87 -21.08 -50.38
N THR A 460 62.28 -19.95 -49.99
CA THR A 460 62.60 -19.16 -48.77
C THR A 460 62.10 -19.82 -47.49
N CYS A 461 62.84 -19.65 -46.38
CA CYS A 461 62.51 -20.28 -45.10
C CYS A 461 61.22 -19.71 -44.49
N PRO A 462 60.23 -20.54 -44.11
CA PRO A 462 59.00 -20.06 -43.47
C PRO A 462 59.14 -19.74 -41.97
N LYS A 463 60.34 -19.89 -41.38
CA LYS A 463 60.59 -19.67 -39.94
C LYS A 463 60.88 -18.21 -39.58
N LEU A 464 60.79 -17.87 -38.29
CA LEU A 464 61.12 -16.52 -37.79
C LEU A 464 62.64 -16.27 -37.80
N CYS A 465 63.07 -15.02 -37.90
CA CYS A 465 64.48 -14.67 -38.10
C CYS A 465 65.42 -15.19 -37.00
N TYR A 466 64.93 -15.46 -35.78
CA TYR A 466 65.73 -16.00 -34.68
C TYR A 466 65.86 -17.54 -34.70
N GLU A 467 65.21 -18.27 -35.62
CA GLU A 467 65.14 -19.74 -35.68
C GLU A 467 66.03 -20.36 -36.78
N GLU A 468 66.64 -21.54 -36.52
CA GLU A 468 67.48 -22.27 -37.48
C GLU A 468 66.67 -23.02 -38.57
N CYS A 469 67.12 -23.00 -39.83
CA CYS A 469 66.38 -23.50 -41.01
C CYS A 469 66.54 -25.03 -41.26
N GLY A 470 65.52 -25.71 -41.86
CA GLY A 470 65.49 -27.17 -42.16
C GLY A 470 64.67 -27.54 -43.43
N ASP A 471 64.34 -28.83 -43.66
CA ASP A 471 63.77 -29.39 -44.93
C ASP A 471 62.35 -28.86 -45.35
N CYS A 472 62.01 -28.98 -46.65
CA CYS A 472 60.89 -28.31 -47.33
C CYS A 472 59.51 -29.00 -47.23
N SER A 473 58.45 -28.23 -46.93
CA SER A 473 57.07 -28.70 -46.64
C SER A 473 55.96 -28.11 -47.55
N VAL A 474 56.30 -27.72 -48.79
CA VAL A 474 55.39 -27.00 -49.73
C VAL A 474 54.39 -27.93 -50.45
N LEU A 475 53.13 -27.47 -50.62
CA LEU A 475 51.98 -28.13 -51.32
C LEU A 475 51.89 -27.70 -52.80
N VAL A 476 51.66 -28.63 -53.74
CA VAL A 476 51.61 -28.39 -55.21
C VAL A 476 50.30 -28.91 -55.87
N GLU A 477 49.92 -28.32 -57.01
CA GLU A 477 48.67 -28.64 -57.76
C GLU A 477 48.86 -29.77 -58.77
N LYS A 478 47.92 -30.75 -58.82
CA LYS A 478 47.90 -31.86 -59.80
C LYS A 478 46.49 -32.06 -60.40
N ILE A 479 46.38 -32.51 -61.66
CA ILE A 479 45.12 -32.62 -62.44
C ILE A 479 44.60 -34.08 -62.43
N LEU A 480 43.30 -34.28 -62.20
CA LEU A 480 42.66 -35.60 -62.14
C LEU A 480 42.21 -36.10 -63.54
N PRO A 481 42.52 -37.34 -63.96
CA PRO A 481 42.39 -37.78 -65.36
C PRO A 481 40.94 -37.92 -65.90
N ASP A 482 39.96 -38.34 -65.09
CA ASP A 482 38.64 -38.75 -65.59
C ASP A 482 37.62 -37.61 -65.78
N CYS A 483 37.86 -36.44 -65.19
CA CYS A 483 36.94 -35.30 -65.31
C CYS A 483 37.63 -33.95 -65.58
N GLY A 484 38.97 -33.94 -65.71
CA GLY A 484 39.75 -32.77 -66.13
C GLY A 484 39.83 -31.63 -65.09
N HIS A 485 39.59 -31.90 -63.80
CA HIS A 485 39.66 -30.89 -62.74
C HIS A 485 40.98 -30.97 -61.93
N THR A 486 41.48 -29.83 -61.45
CA THR A 486 42.74 -29.67 -60.68
C THR A 486 42.52 -29.67 -59.16
N GLU A 487 43.42 -30.33 -58.38
CA GLU A 487 43.35 -30.41 -56.91
C GLU A 487 44.74 -30.25 -56.23
N ARG A 488 44.80 -29.72 -54.99
CA ARG A 488 46.06 -29.39 -54.27
C ARG A 488 46.50 -30.51 -53.33
N MET A 489 47.74 -30.99 -53.46
CA MET A 489 48.30 -32.07 -52.62
C MET A 489 49.80 -31.86 -52.28
N LEU A 490 50.33 -32.60 -51.29
CA LEU A 490 51.74 -32.46 -50.87
C LEU A 490 52.69 -32.84 -52.02
N CYS A 491 53.83 -32.15 -52.13
CA CYS A 491 54.78 -32.30 -53.25
C CYS A 491 55.20 -33.75 -53.55
N TYR A 492 55.03 -34.68 -52.60
CA TYR A 492 55.39 -36.10 -52.73
C TYR A 492 54.22 -37.09 -53.03
N MET A 493 52.95 -36.67 -53.25
CA MET A 493 51.77 -37.58 -53.40
C MET A 493 51.21 -37.78 -54.84
N ASP A 494 50.49 -38.88 -55.15
CA ASP A 494 50.09 -39.35 -56.52
C ASP A 494 48.55 -39.25 -56.85
N PRO A 495 48.09 -38.79 -58.07
CA PRO A 495 46.69 -38.40 -58.35
C PRO A 495 45.67 -39.43 -58.92
N GLU A 496 46.02 -40.67 -59.25
CA GLU A 496 45.14 -41.56 -60.06
C GLU A 496 43.94 -42.24 -59.34
N THR A 497 43.68 -41.95 -58.06
CA THR A 497 42.70 -42.71 -57.22
C THR A 497 41.47 -41.92 -56.74
N TYR A 498 41.04 -40.85 -57.44
CA TYR A 498 40.10 -39.86 -56.88
C TYR A 498 38.79 -39.60 -57.71
N CYS A 499 37.59 -39.66 -57.09
CA CYS A 499 36.24 -39.52 -57.74
C CYS A 499 35.54 -38.15 -57.51
N CYS A 500 34.79 -37.63 -58.51
CA CYS A 500 34.24 -36.25 -58.52
C CYS A 500 32.77 -36.09 -58.02
N MET A 501 32.55 -35.18 -57.05
CA MET A 501 31.26 -34.97 -56.36
C MET A 501 30.54 -33.64 -56.72
N ARG A 502 30.80 -33.05 -57.90
CA ARG A 502 30.29 -31.70 -58.27
C ARG A 502 28.85 -31.70 -58.84
N LYS A 503 28.12 -30.59 -58.61
CA LYS A 503 26.73 -30.35 -59.05
C LYS A 503 26.62 -30.12 -60.57
N CYS A 504 25.48 -30.46 -61.19
CA CYS A 504 25.28 -30.33 -62.65
C CYS A 504 25.21 -28.86 -63.10
N SER A 505 25.92 -28.51 -64.17
CA SER A 505 26.09 -27.13 -64.64
C SER A 505 25.06 -26.67 -65.69
N LYS A 506 24.00 -27.43 -65.96
CA LYS A 506 23.03 -27.13 -67.04
C LYS A 506 21.91 -26.17 -66.59
N MET A 507 21.62 -25.17 -67.43
CA MET A 507 20.57 -24.16 -67.21
C MET A 507 19.23 -24.58 -67.83
N LEU A 508 18.11 -24.35 -67.13
CA LEU A 508 16.77 -24.55 -67.66
C LEU A 508 16.36 -23.35 -68.55
N PRO A 509 15.37 -23.49 -69.47
CA PRO A 509 14.98 -22.43 -70.43
C PRO A 509 14.48 -21.10 -69.82
N CYS A 510 14.14 -21.09 -68.53
CA CYS A 510 13.78 -19.87 -67.78
C CYS A 510 14.98 -19.24 -67.04
N GLU A 511 16.20 -19.57 -67.47
CA GLU A 511 17.49 -19.10 -66.95
C GLU A 511 17.76 -19.40 -65.47
N HIS A 512 17.13 -20.43 -64.91
CA HIS A 512 17.43 -20.92 -63.56
C HIS A 512 18.28 -22.22 -63.61
N PRO A 513 19.27 -22.40 -62.70
CA PRO A 513 20.17 -23.57 -62.72
C PRO A 513 19.47 -24.86 -62.29
N CYS A 514 19.77 -25.97 -62.97
CA CYS A 514 19.27 -27.29 -62.57
C CYS A 514 19.87 -27.72 -61.22
N ARG A 515 19.04 -28.19 -60.28
CA ARG A 515 19.48 -28.57 -58.92
C ARG A 515 19.96 -30.03 -58.79
N ASN A 516 20.16 -30.77 -59.88
CA ASN A 516 20.59 -32.17 -59.86
C ASN A 516 22.13 -32.32 -59.88
N VAL A 517 22.69 -33.47 -59.45
CA VAL A 517 24.13 -33.77 -59.52
C VAL A 517 24.56 -34.14 -60.95
N CYS A 518 25.85 -33.98 -61.28
CA CYS A 518 26.36 -34.08 -62.66
C CYS A 518 26.06 -35.43 -63.35
N SER A 519 25.73 -36.48 -62.58
CA SER A 519 25.37 -37.81 -63.07
C SER A 519 23.85 -38.08 -63.29
N ALA A 520 22.93 -37.08 -63.25
CA ALA A 520 21.46 -37.28 -63.45
C ALA A 520 20.73 -36.20 -64.35
N ARG A 521 19.53 -36.51 -64.93
CA ARG A 521 18.72 -35.67 -65.90
C ARG A 521 17.76 -34.61 -65.26
N CYS A 522 17.33 -33.52 -65.95
CA CYS A 522 16.63 -32.30 -65.40
C CYS A 522 15.17 -32.00 -65.94
N GLY A 523 14.28 -31.25 -65.21
CA GLY A 523 12.85 -30.91 -65.54
C GLY A 523 12.34 -29.46 -65.19
N ASN A 524 11.01 -29.15 -65.23
CA ASN A 524 10.38 -27.78 -65.15
C ASN A 524 10.60 -26.96 -63.85
N CYS A 525 10.59 -25.61 -63.95
CA CYS A 525 10.99 -24.67 -62.90
C CYS A 525 9.92 -24.40 -61.82
N GLN A 526 10.30 -24.53 -60.54
CA GLN A 526 9.45 -24.31 -59.36
C GLN A 526 9.86 -23.07 -58.54
N VAL A 527 10.69 -22.20 -59.11
CA VAL A 527 11.21 -21.02 -58.40
C VAL A 527 10.09 -20.00 -58.20
N GLN A 528 9.86 -19.59 -56.94
CA GLN A 528 8.99 -18.47 -56.61
C GLN A 528 9.73 -17.16 -56.86
N VAL A 529 9.07 -16.24 -57.57
CA VAL A 529 9.64 -14.94 -57.93
C VAL A 529 8.79 -13.83 -57.35
N ILE A 530 9.45 -12.71 -57.02
CA ILE A 530 8.78 -11.52 -56.52
C ILE A 530 8.45 -10.64 -57.73
N LYS A 531 7.17 -10.41 -58.00
CA LYS A 531 6.71 -9.48 -59.05
C LYS A 531 6.10 -8.23 -58.39
N GLN A 532 6.35 -7.05 -58.94
CA GLN A 532 5.78 -5.79 -58.40
C GLN A 532 4.40 -5.50 -58.98
N LEU A 533 3.44 -5.16 -58.12
CA LEU A 533 2.10 -4.72 -58.54
C LEU A 533 2.16 -3.32 -59.17
N VAL A 534 1.64 -3.18 -60.39
CA VAL A 534 1.71 -1.93 -61.18
C VAL A 534 0.97 -0.76 -60.51
N SER A 535 -0.10 -1.04 -59.74
CA SER A 535 -0.95 -0.01 -59.12
C SER A 535 -0.37 0.64 -57.86
N CYS A 536 0.46 -0.06 -57.09
CA CYS A 536 0.97 0.44 -55.80
C CYS A 536 2.48 0.20 -55.57
N GLY A 537 3.16 -0.48 -56.51
CA GLY A 537 4.60 -0.74 -56.48
C GLY A 537 5.07 -1.69 -55.38
N HIS A 538 4.16 -2.45 -54.76
CA HIS A 538 4.50 -3.40 -53.70
C HIS A 538 4.86 -4.79 -54.26
N PRO A 539 5.84 -5.50 -53.66
CA PRO A 539 6.25 -6.84 -54.08
C PRO A 539 5.23 -7.90 -53.65
N LEU A 540 4.81 -8.76 -54.60
CA LEU A 540 3.96 -9.92 -54.36
C LEU A 540 4.69 -11.19 -54.82
N GLN A 541 4.71 -12.22 -53.98
CA GLN A 541 5.41 -13.47 -54.26
C GLN A 541 4.48 -14.44 -55.01
N VAL A 542 4.82 -14.75 -56.26
CA VAL A 542 4.04 -15.65 -57.14
C VAL A 542 4.98 -16.65 -57.82
N LYS A 543 4.50 -17.79 -58.31
CA LYS A 543 5.35 -18.72 -59.06
C LYS A 543 5.82 -18.06 -60.35
N CYS A 544 7.02 -18.43 -60.85
CA CYS A 544 7.60 -17.84 -62.07
C CYS A 544 6.60 -17.76 -63.25
N CYS A 545 5.72 -18.76 -63.38
CA CYS A 545 4.70 -18.90 -64.42
C CYS A 545 3.33 -18.22 -64.15
N GLU A 546 3.11 -17.50 -63.04
CA GLU A 546 1.80 -16.87 -62.67
C GLU A 546 1.87 -15.30 -62.66
N GLN A 547 0.75 -14.59 -62.86
CA GLN A 547 0.68 -13.10 -62.82
C GLN A 547 -0.01 -12.56 -61.53
N PRO A 548 0.40 -11.39 -60.98
CA PRO A 548 -0.08 -10.87 -59.69
C PRO A 548 -1.34 -9.97 -59.75
N ASP A 549 -2.24 -10.10 -58.76
CA ASP A 549 -3.55 -9.40 -58.63
C ASP A 549 -3.50 -8.21 -57.63
N PRO A 550 -3.90 -6.97 -58.01
CA PRO A 550 -3.87 -5.77 -57.17
C PRO A 550 -4.71 -5.80 -55.89
N ASP A 551 -5.87 -6.47 -55.88
CA ASP A 551 -6.80 -6.46 -54.73
C ASP A 551 -6.29 -7.32 -53.55
N GLN A 552 -5.22 -8.09 -53.78
CA GLN A 552 -4.57 -8.94 -52.77
C GLN A 552 -3.44 -8.21 -52.02
N CYS A 553 -3.27 -6.90 -52.25
CA CYS A 553 -2.21 -6.11 -51.63
C CYS A 553 -2.48 -5.81 -50.15
N LYS A 554 -1.91 -6.66 -49.27
CA LYS A 554 -1.93 -6.48 -47.81
C LYS A 554 -0.83 -5.54 -47.28
N SER A 555 -0.15 -4.81 -48.14
CA SER A 555 0.96 -3.94 -47.74
C SER A 555 0.45 -2.69 -47.00
N PRO A 556 1.23 -2.14 -46.04
CA PRO A 556 0.84 -0.94 -45.30
C PRO A 556 0.71 0.27 -46.23
N CYS A 557 -0.32 1.09 -46.02
CA CYS A 557 -0.54 2.28 -46.82
C CYS A 557 0.63 3.27 -46.71
N LYS A 558 1.15 3.74 -47.85
CA LYS A 558 2.26 4.72 -47.89
C LYS A 558 1.83 6.20 -47.80
N ARG A 559 0.52 6.47 -47.66
CA ARG A 559 -0.02 7.84 -47.61
C ARG A 559 0.13 8.46 -46.21
N THR A 560 0.35 9.77 -46.17
CA THR A 560 0.47 10.55 -44.93
C THR A 560 -0.85 11.25 -44.63
N LEU A 561 -1.32 11.16 -43.38
CA LEU A 561 -2.52 11.84 -42.89
C LEU A 561 -2.26 13.36 -42.74
N PRO A 562 -3.30 14.22 -42.69
CA PRO A 562 -3.15 15.67 -42.53
C PRO A 562 -2.39 16.11 -41.27
N CYS A 563 -2.31 15.25 -40.25
CA CYS A 563 -1.52 15.48 -39.03
C CYS A 563 -0.01 15.20 -39.20
N GLY A 564 0.45 14.78 -40.39
CA GLY A 564 1.85 14.46 -40.67
C GLY A 564 2.27 13.01 -40.36
N HIS A 565 1.39 12.20 -39.76
CA HIS A 565 1.65 10.78 -39.44
C HIS A 565 1.29 9.84 -40.60
N LYS A 566 1.94 8.67 -40.67
CA LYS A 566 1.66 7.64 -41.69
C LYS A 566 0.32 6.96 -41.44
N CYS A 567 -0.39 6.63 -42.51
CA CYS A 567 -1.65 5.88 -42.42
C CYS A 567 -1.38 4.44 -41.99
N THR A 568 -2.16 3.93 -41.03
CA THR A 568 -2.06 2.54 -40.53
C THR A 568 -3.00 1.56 -41.24
N ALA A 569 -3.78 2.02 -42.22
CA ALA A 569 -4.67 1.16 -43.00
C ALA A 569 -3.90 0.30 -44.02
N VAL A 570 -4.54 -0.79 -44.48
CA VAL A 570 -4.04 -1.62 -45.58
C VAL A 570 -4.16 -0.83 -46.90
N CYS A 571 -3.22 -1.03 -47.83
CA CYS A 571 -3.18 -0.29 -49.09
C CYS A 571 -4.46 -0.43 -49.94
N SER A 572 -5.20 -1.54 -49.79
CA SER A 572 -6.48 -1.81 -50.45
C SER A 572 -7.66 -1.00 -49.89
N ASP A 573 -7.54 -0.42 -48.68
CA ASP A 573 -8.64 0.22 -47.96
C ASP A 573 -8.56 1.76 -47.99
N ALA A 574 -9.68 2.43 -47.70
CA ALA A 574 -9.73 3.88 -47.51
C ALA A 574 -8.94 4.32 -46.25
N CYS A 575 -8.22 5.45 -46.34
CA CYS A 575 -7.39 5.95 -45.23
C CYS A 575 -8.21 6.40 -44.02
N THR A 576 -7.71 6.14 -42.81
CA THR A 576 -8.37 6.47 -41.55
C THR A 576 -8.35 7.97 -41.26
N LYS A 577 -9.50 8.55 -40.85
CA LYS A 577 -9.61 9.98 -40.50
C LYS A 577 -9.16 10.30 -39.05
N LYS A 578 -9.16 9.30 -38.16
CA LYS A 578 -8.72 9.44 -36.75
C LYS A 578 -7.32 8.85 -36.59
N CYS A 579 -6.32 9.69 -36.39
CA CYS A 579 -4.95 9.24 -36.19
C CYS A 579 -4.78 8.63 -34.78
N LEU A 580 -4.36 7.37 -34.72
CA LEU A 580 -4.11 6.63 -33.47
C LEU A 580 -2.64 6.65 -33.04
N GLU A 581 -1.78 7.33 -33.79
CA GLU A 581 -0.36 7.49 -33.42
C GLU A 581 -0.26 8.16 -32.05
N LEU A 582 0.52 7.54 -31.16
CA LEU A 582 0.69 7.99 -29.79
C LEU A 582 1.71 9.12 -29.74
N ILE A 583 1.24 10.33 -29.46
CA ILE A 583 2.08 11.52 -29.29
C ILE A 583 2.13 11.93 -27.82
N PRO A 584 3.21 12.60 -27.37
CA PRO A 584 3.26 13.15 -26.01
C PRO A 584 2.13 14.17 -25.80
N SER A 585 1.39 14.03 -24.70
CA SER A 585 0.33 14.96 -24.35
C SER A 585 0.90 16.38 -24.14
N ALA A 586 0.23 17.39 -24.69
CA ALA A 586 0.64 18.79 -24.50
C ALA A 586 0.51 19.25 -23.03
N VAL A 587 -0.42 18.64 -22.29
CA VAL A 587 -0.68 18.92 -20.87
C VAL A 587 -0.28 17.69 -20.05
N ARG A 588 0.41 17.90 -18.94
CA ARG A 588 0.75 16.83 -17.99
C ARG A 588 -0.39 16.64 -16.98
N PRO A 589 -0.79 15.40 -16.68
CA PRO A 589 -1.70 15.13 -15.56
C PRO A 589 -1.07 15.52 -14.22
N LEU A 590 -1.88 15.63 -13.16
CA LEU A 590 -1.45 16.09 -11.82
C LEU A 590 -0.29 15.29 -11.22
N CYS A 591 -0.10 14.03 -11.64
CA CYS A 591 1.06 13.23 -11.24
C CYS A 591 2.41 13.67 -11.85
N GLY A 592 2.42 14.63 -12.80
CA GLY A 592 3.64 15.17 -13.42
C GLY A 592 4.31 14.28 -14.47
N HIS A 593 3.81 13.04 -14.66
CA HIS A 593 4.34 12.09 -15.62
C HIS A 593 3.94 12.42 -17.06
N LEU A 594 4.83 12.12 -18.02
CA LEU A 594 4.54 12.22 -19.44
C LEU A 594 3.62 11.06 -19.85
N VAL A 595 2.47 11.38 -20.47
CA VAL A 595 1.50 10.39 -20.94
C VAL A 595 1.37 10.53 -22.46
N TYR A 596 1.25 9.40 -23.14
CA TYR A 596 1.07 9.37 -24.59
C TYR A 596 -0.42 9.23 -24.92
N ILE A 597 -0.92 10.10 -25.80
CA ILE A 597 -2.33 10.12 -26.23
C ILE A 597 -2.41 9.98 -27.76
N PRO A 598 -3.52 9.42 -28.30
CA PRO A 598 -3.75 9.39 -29.73
C PRO A 598 -3.77 10.81 -30.32
N CYS A 599 -3.08 11.02 -31.45
CA CYS A 599 -2.91 12.33 -32.07
C CYS A 599 -4.22 13.11 -32.31
N HIS A 600 -5.32 12.42 -32.66
CA HIS A 600 -6.61 13.08 -32.87
C HIS A 600 -7.20 13.74 -31.61
N MET A 601 -6.78 13.31 -30.40
CA MET A 601 -7.30 13.81 -29.12
C MET A 601 -6.54 15.06 -28.60
N GLN A 602 -5.46 15.48 -29.26
CA GLN A 602 -4.62 16.61 -28.83
C GLN A 602 -5.39 17.93 -28.70
N LYS A 603 -6.44 18.13 -29.51
CA LYS A 603 -7.26 19.35 -29.51
C LYS A 603 -8.42 19.31 -28.52
N GLU A 604 -8.79 18.13 -28.00
CA GLU A 604 -9.98 17.94 -27.15
C GLU A 604 -9.65 17.92 -25.65
N LEU A 605 -8.38 17.69 -25.27
CA LEU A 605 -7.95 17.55 -23.87
C LEU A 605 -7.18 18.80 -23.41
N LEU A 606 -7.91 19.80 -22.91
CA LEU A 606 -7.34 21.09 -22.49
C LEU A 606 -7.08 21.24 -20.99
N THR A 607 -7.50 20.28 -20.14
CA THR A 607 -7.36 20.39 -18.68
C THR A 607 -6.55 19.23 -18.05
N PRO A 608 -5.65 19.53 -17.09
CA PRO A 608 -4.89 18.53 -16.32
C PRO A 608 -5.78 17.54 -15.54
N ASP A 609 -7.02 17.93 -15.27
CA ASP A 609 -7.99 17.19 -14.45
C ASP A 609 -8.91 16.27 -15.27
N SER A 610 -8.76 16.26 -16.59
CA SER A 610 -9.62 15.46 -17.46
C SER A 610 -9.47 13.96 -17.15
N GLN A 611 -10.60 13.30 -16.84
CA GLN A 611 -10.66 11.91 -16.40
C GLN A 611 -9.99 10.93 -17.40
N GLU A 612 -10.01 11.29 -18.69
CA GLU A 612 -9.37 10.55 -19.79
C GLU A 612 -7.82 10.61 -19.72
N LEU A 613 -7.23 11.75 -19.35
CA LEU A 613 -5.78 11.88 -19.08
C LEU A 613 -5.41 11.18 -17.77
N LEU A 614 -6.24 11.34 -16.73
CA LEU A 614 -6.00 10.77 -15.42
C LEU A 614 -5.95 9.23 -15.45
N SER A 615 -6.78 8.61 -16.30
CA SER A 615 -6.90 7.15 -16.43
C SER A 615 -5.78 6.48 -17.25
N ARG A 616 -4.94 7.24 -17.96
CA ARG A 616 -3.93 6.70 -18.88
C ARG A 616 -2.51 6.60 -18.29
N CYS A 617 -2.26 7.17 -17.11
CA CYS A 617 -0.95 7.10 -16.48
C CYS A 617 -0.69 5.73 -15.82
N GLN A 618 0.14 4.90 -16.45
CA GLN A 618 0.53 3.56 -15.94
C GLN A 618 1.85 3.55 -15.16
N MET A 619 2.47 4.72 -14.93
CA MET A 619 3.72 4.81 -14.17
C MET A 619 3.52 4.26 -12.75
N PRO A 620 4.54 3.58 -12.19
CA PRO A 620 4.49 3.12 -10.80
C PRO A 620 4.30 4.32 -9.88
N CYS A 621 3.39 4.18 -8.90
CA CYS A 621 3.10 5.25 -7.96
C CYS A 621 4.34 5.58 -7.12
N GLY A 622 5.01 4.57 -6.57
CA GLY A 622 6.31 4.71 -5.91
C GLY A 622 6.35 5.56 -4.63
N VAL A 623 5.21 6.14 -4.24
CA VAL A 623 5.02 6.93 -3.01
C VAL A 623 5.24 6.05 -1.79
N LEU A 624 5.95 6.59 -0.80
CA LEU A 624 6.15 5.93 0.50
C LEU A 624 4.84 5.93 1.28
N LEU A 625 4.36 4.73 1.61
CA LEU A 625 3.21 4.53 2.49
C LEU A 625 3.63 4.73 3.96
N ASN A 626 2.65 4.91 4.86
CA ASN A 626 2.89 5.04 6.31
C ASN A 626 3.65 3.84 6.93
N CYS A 627 3.64 2.68 6.26
CA CYS A 627 4.42 1.52 6.65
C CYS A 627 5.88 1.53 6.15
N ASN A 628 6.36 2.63 5.59
CA ASN A 628 7.67 2.79 4.93
C ASN A 628 7.92 1.88 3.72
N HIS A 629 6.91 1.17 3.24
CA HIS A 629 6.95 0.47 1.96
C HIS A 629 6.55 1.40 0.81
N ARG A 630 7.13 1.18 -0.37
CA ARG A 630 6.74 1.92 -1.58
C ARG A 630 5.42 1.36 -2.11
N CYS A 631 4.53 2.24 -2.52
CA CYS A 631 3.29 1.85 -3.16
C CYS A 631 3.59 1.12 -4.48
N VAL A 632 3.17 -0.14 -4.55
CA VAL A 632 3.30 -1.01 -5.73
C VAL A 632 2.20 -0.76 -6.79
N GLY A 633 1.22 0.08 -6.46
CA GLY A 633 0.16 0.46 -7.39
C GLY A 633 0.65 1.37 -8.52
N THR A 634 -0.21 1.63 -9.51
CA THR A 634 0.06 2.58 -10.60
C THR A 634 -0.53 3.94 -10.29
N CYS A 635 -0.06 5.01 -10.93
CA CYS A 635 -0.67 6.33 -10.81
C CYS A 635 -2.17 6.32 -11.17
N ARG A 636 -2.60 5.53 -12.18
CA ARG A 636 -4.02 5.30 -12.48
C ARG A 636 -4.77 4.69 -11.30
N GLY A 637 -4.26 3.58 -10.75
CA GLY A 637 -4.91 2.87 -9.64
C GLY A 637 -4.91 3.68 -8.34
N CYS A 638 -3.86 4.47 -8.11
CA CYS A 638 -3.74 5.32 -6.93
C CYS A 638 -4.43 6.70 -7.08
N MET A 639 -5.23 6.89 -8.14
CA MET A 639 -5.85 8.16 -8.52
C MET A 639 -4.88 9.35 -8.40
N GLN A 640 -3.65 9.15 -8.86
CA GLN A 640 -2.56 10.11 -8.84
C GLN A 640 -2.12 10.53 -7.43
N GLY A 641 -2.12 9.60 -6.47
CA GLY A 641 -1.65 9.81 -5.09
C GLY A 641 -2.75 10.25 -4.11
N ARG A 642 -4.03 10.17 -4.52
CA ARG A 642 -5.17 10.52 -3.66
C ARG A 642 -5.60 9.36 -2.77
N ILE A 643 -5.46 8.14 -3.27
CA ILE A 643 -5.72 6.90 -2.54
C ILE A 643 -4.64 5.91 -2.92
N HIS A 644 -4.08 5.18 -1.97
CA HIS A 644 -3.08 4.16 -2.27
C HIS A 644 -3.66 2.77 -2.08
N GLU A 645 -3.20 1.83 -2.90
CA GLU A 645 -3.49 0.41 -2.66
C GLU A 645 -2.89 -0.02 -1.31
N ALA A 646 -3.59 -0.95 -0.65
CA ALA A 646 -3.12 -1.56 0.58
C ALA A 646 -1.73 -2.19 0.38
N CYS A 647 -0.84 -2.01 1.35
CA CYS A 647 0.52 -2.52 1.27
C CYS A 647 0.55 -4.06 1.25
N LYS A 648 1.08 -4.62 0.15
CA LYS A 648 1.23 -6.08 -0.05
C LYS A 648 2.60 -6.62 0.35
N GLU A 649 3.53 -5.74 0.75
CA GLU A 649 4.85 -6.15 1.26
C GLU A 649 4.73 -6.91 2.58
N LYS A 650 5.68 -7.82 2.84
CA LYS A 650 5.74 -8.56 4.10
C LYS A 650 5.96 -7.58 5.25
N CYS A 651 5.21 -7.73 6.34
CA CYS A 651 5.29 -6.82 7.49
C CYS A 651 6.70 -6.74 8.09
N GLY A 652 7.41 -7.87 8.22
CA GLY A 652 8.80 -7.91 8.68
C GLY A 652 9.02 -7.55 10.16
N ARG A 653 7.99 -7.03 10.87
CA ARG A 653 8.06 -6.72 12.31
C ARG A 653 8.42 -7.95 13.13
N ILE A 654 9.29 -7.76 14.11
CA ILE A 654 9.66 -8.79 15.08
C ILE A 654 8.51 -8.92 16.10
N LEU A 655 7.90 -10.11 16.14
CA LEU A 655 6.88 -10.45 17.15
C LEU A 655 7.55 -10.61 18.53
N VAL A 656 6.77 -10.56 19.61
CA VAL A 656 7.26 -10.71 20.99
C VAL A 656 8.11 -11.97 21.20
N CYS A 657 7.82 -13.03 20.43
CA CYS A 657 8.59 -14.27 20.45
C CYS A 657 9.93 -14.23 19.67
N GLY A 658 10.35 -13.07 19.15
CA GLY A 658 11.57 -12.89 18.36
C GLY A 658 11.47 -13.30 16.89
N HIS A 659 10.33 -13.82 16.42
CA HIS A 659 10.14 -14.22 15.02
C HIS A 659 9.65 -13.07 14.16
N SER A 660 10.13 -12.98 12.91
CA SER A 660 9.64 -12.00 11.93
C SER A 660 8.23 -12.34 11.43
N CYS A 661 7.39 -11.32 11.34
CA CYS A 661 6.04 -11.40 10.81
C CYS A 661 6.06 -11.53 9.27
N ASN A 662 5.35 -12.55 8.74
CA ASN A 662 5.34 -12.88 7.31
C ASN A 662 4.02 -12.55 6.59
N ILE A 663 3.05 -11.95 7.28
CA ILE A 663 1.77 -11.53 6.67
C ILE A 663 1.92 -10.16 5.98
N PRO A 664 0.99 -9.80 5.07
CA PRO A 664 0.98 -8.48 4.43
C PRO A 664 0.95 -7.34 5.45
N CYS A 665 1.70 -6.28 5.21
CA CYS A 665 1.82 -5.15 6.13
C CYS A 665 0.51 -4.40 6.37
N ALA A 666 -0.46 -4.49 5.45
CA ALA A 666 -1.78 -3.90 5.62
C ALA A 666 -2.64 -4.61 6.70
N GLU A 667 -2.26 -5.82 7.11
CA GLU A 667 -2.99 -6.63 8.07
C GLU A 667 -2.36 -6.55 9.48
N SER A 668 -3.19 -6.77 10.51
CA SER A 668 -2.72 -6.79 11.90
C SER A 668 -1.91 -8.07 12.16
N CYS A 669 -0.74 -7.93 12.79
CA CYS A 669 0.18 -9.05 13.05
C CYS A 669 -0.47 -10.11 13.96
N PRO A 670 -0.75 -11.32 13.48
CA PRO A 670 -1.27 -12.40 14.31
C PRO A 670 -0.18 -12.97 15.22
N PRO A 671 -0.56 -13.76 16.25
CA PRO A 671 0.39 -14.54 17.03
C PRO A 671 1.25 -15.47 16.16
N CYS A 672 2.46 -15.79 16.62
CA CYS A 672 3.40 -16.58 15.82
C CYS A 672 2.91 -18.03 15.60
N ASN A 673 2.80 -18.45 14.33
CA ASN A 673 2.43 -19.82 13.95
C ASN A 673 3.61 -20.79 13.78
N ARG A 674 4.85 -20.38 14.09
CA ARG A 674 5.99 -21.30 14.07
C ARG A 674 5.88 -22.34 15.18
N LYS A 675 6.51 -23.50 15.02
CA LYS A 675 6.60 -24.50 16.09
C LYS A 675 7.36 -23.91 17.28
N CYS A 676 6.89 -24.19 18.50
CA CYS A 676 7.57 -23.76 19.70
C CYS A 676 8.98 -24.38 19.76
N THR A 677 9.98 -23.55 20.06
CA THR A 677 11.38 -23.99 20.22
C THR A 677 11.71 -24.43 21.63
N TYR A 678 10.85 -24.10 22.62
CA TYR A 678 11.02 -24.53 23.99
C TYR A 678 10.88 -26.05 24.12
N SER A 679 11.85 -26.64 24.81
CA SER A 679 11.86 -28.04 25.20
C SER A 679 12.29 -28.14 26.65
N CYS A 680 11.70 -29.08 27.38
CA CYS A 680 12.20 -29.48 28.67
C CYS A 680 13.02 -30.78 28.50
N ARG A 681 13.69 -31.20 29.57
CA ARG A 681 14.42 -32.48 29.62
C ARG A 681 13.55 -33.73 29.34
N HIS A 682 12.22 -33.63 29.45
CA HIS A 682 11.30 -34.76 29.26
C HIS A 682 10.62 -34.75 27.88
N SER A 683 10.32 -33.59 27.30
CA SER A 683 9.62 -33.49 26.02
C SER A 683 9.81 -32.14 25.33
N LYS A 684 9.59 -32.14 24.01
CA LYS A 684 9.54 -30.93 23.19
C LYS A 684 8.09 -30.43 23.09
N CYS A 685 7.89 -29.12 23.24
CA CYS A 685 6.55 -28.53 23.13
C CYS A 685 5.95 -28.75 21.74
N SER A 686 4.74 -29.29 21.67
CA SER A 686 4.00 -29.55 20.42
C SER A 686 3.16 -28.36 19.94
N ARG A 687 3.05 -27.30 20.75
CA ARG A 687 2.25 -26.10 20.46
C ARG A 687 2.97 -25.15 19.50
N THR A 688 2.21 -24.24 18.90
CA THR A 688 2.78 -23.12 18.16
C THR A 688 3.34 -22.07 19.13
N CYS A 689 4.31 -21.30 18.65
CA CYS A 689 5.06 -20.32 19.43
C CYS A 689 4.17 -19.21 20.02
N GLY A 690 3.06 -18.87 19.35
CA GLY A 690 2.05 -17.94 19.83
C GLY A 690 1.07 -18.50 20.87
N GLN A 691 1.17 -19.79 21.22
CA GLN A 691 0.34 -20.43 22.25
C GLN A 691 1.15 -20.67 23.54
N PRO A 692 0.51 -20.58 24.73
CA PRO A 692 1.17 -20.91 25.98
C PRO A 692 1.69 -22.36 25.97
N CYS A 693 2.92 -22.56 26.46
CA CYS A 693 3.53 -23.88 26.53
C CYS A 693 2.79 -24.78 27.52
N ILE A 694 2.71 -26.07 27.19
CA ILE A 694 2.15 -27.08 28.09
C ILE A 694 3.12 -27.24 29.26
N GLN A 695 2.61 -27.18 30.50
CA GLN A 695 3.41 -27.47 31.69
C GLN A 695 3.93 -28.90 31.61
N CYS A 696 5.23 -29.06 31.84
CA CYS A 696 5.83 -30.38 31.94
C CYS A 696 5.22 -31.11 33.14
N LYS A 697 4.52 -32.21 32.88
CA LYS A 697 4.17 -33.17 33.93
C LYS A 697 5.37 -34.01 34.30
#